data_AF-A0A662X7X4-F1
#
_entry.id   AF-A0A662X7X4-F1
#
_cell.length_a   1.000
_cell.length_b   1.000
_cell.length_c   1.000
_cell.angle_alpha   90.00
_cell.angle_beta   90.00
_cell.angle_gamma   90.00
#
_symmetry.space_group_name_H-M   'P 1'
#
loop_
_entity.id
_entity.type
_entity.pdbx_description
1 polymer ?
#
loop_
_entity_poly.entity_id
_entity_poly.type
_entity_poly.pdbx_seq_one_letter_code
_entity_poly.pdbx_strand_id
1 'polypeptide(L)'
;ITEYCGWDHTAATFTANIFSSLLVVYVVVFVQLWQVYYEGNLSVAQGTSGSTSGTTPSTSRDLLLAVSGGERRPCPAGVYGAEEGLRTPQCSAPCPAGFFCPEGSATPAECGSADRYCPVGSTQPSLVPVGSFAIGGEPSQRRRSSVLPCEPGSFCVSGTSYPCPAGRYGARAQLATRECSGSCPAGHFCPKASVLPTPCPSGAFGAAVGLTDASCSGLCPAGYACPEGSTSATTWPCGQGTFCPIGSATPRLPKPGTHVVTLSSSEEAACPLGSFCSPQEAPGAARLCPAGTFGNSTGLTTAACSGACRPGFYCPRGSTSATQVPCGGVTLYCPSGSATPTPVDPGHYTLADPTTAASYSVEALAQRAAQALVTRVAQRRCEPGHYCVAGERYACPAGTFGGASGLSEPTCSGPCAAGHYCPEGSLVARAVPCGSSVTFCPSGSTLPTPTTKGHCAVAEEVADGARFTAQRPAEPGEFAWRGSCYPCPAGTYGSEVLETRPTCSGPCAAGYYCPVGSTTSTQHECGSAALYCPEGSAKPWGVTQGYYTSLDVRAVVPSTTQAPGCGPGLYRDYSSTANAFMDVVTGRSPIAVSYGDVSFPIAQCVACPLGTFKSGTGDGLELCQRCPEFTTVSTSDRRSCLCFRLAGGDSFDVSSFSLRFAMASLSCELVPKALAEGMGDGVASNSSAYTRSQQFPCEKGYICNAGVRSPCPAGYYGDQEMETQATCAGVCAAGFYCPLASRNSTALVCGHASVFCPSGSVVPTPVWLGYYSIRSAADSELLPSASGFEALSVVSTGEQAVINEAIRDVQRRCEPGSFCRGGEKFPCPAGHYGDQSGEVSPLCTGRCSRGYYCPEGSTSSRQRECGGDALICRSGSPQPVLIPLGYYSIGIANTTRFFQRPCEPGYFCTNGIKYQCPAGTYGASSGLATPRCSGQCAAGYYCPSYPELPSVSSRQKECGNASVYCPEGTGNTPKLVPSGYFSVLTGGPVDDGRNATQSGVEICPRGFYCRQGIRIRCPEGTYGNEEGLSAAACSGWCPAGFFCPFATTDYRWNACPSGTYATRGASVCIDCPASTQSREAVLETFRLLSEDQAAAPPCTTHRDCCFFG
;
A
#
# COMPACT_ATOMS: atom_id res chain seq x y z
N ILE A 1 41.49 -39.24 -30.17
CA ILE A 1 41.47 -37.82 -29.77
C ILE A 1 41.59 -37.06 -31.08
N THR A 2 40.55 -37.09 -31.93
CA THR A 2 39.29 -36.27 -31.90
C THR A 2 39.51 -34.95 -32.67
N GLU A 3 38.53 -34.26 -33.26
CA GLU A 3 37.05 -34.39 -33.35
C GLU A 3 36.64 -34.46 -34.87
N TYR A 4 35.45 -34.90 -35.33
CA TYR A 4 34.06 -34.39 -35.17
C TYR A 4 33.87 -32.92 -35.68
N CYS A 5 32.81 -32.54 -36.42
CA CYS A 5 31.70 -33.30 -37.00
C CYS A 5 30.90 -32.53 -38.10
N GLY A 6 30.25 -33.26 -39.03
CA GLY A 6 29.06 -32.84 -39.79
C GLY A 6 29.27 -31.97 -41.05
N TRP A 7 28.40 -31.98 -42.06
CA TRP A 7 27.12 -32.70 -42.28
C TRP A 7 27.13 -33.47 -43.62
N ASP A 8 26.40 -34.60 -43.73
CA ASP A 8 25.21 -34.74 -44.62
C ASP A 8 24.51 -36.10 -44.35
N HIS A 9 23.19 -36.18 -44.50
CA HIS A 9 22.37 -37.39 -44.35
C HIS A 9 20.99 -37.24 -45.03
N THR A 10 20.81 -37.75 -46.27
CA THR A 10 19.54 -38.39 -46.75
C THR A 10 19.63 -39.00 -48.18
N ALA A 11 20.67 -39.78 -48.51
CA ALA A 11 20.77 -40.38 -49.86
C ALA A 11 21.51 -41.75 -49.98
N ALA A 12 21.52 -42.59 -48.94
CA ALA A 12 22.31 -43.84 -48.96
C ALA A 12 21.71 -45.02 -48.17
N THR A 13 20.78 -45.77 -48.78
CA THR A 13 20.15 -46.93 -48.10
C THR A 13 19.82 -48.13 -49.00
N PHE A 14 20.40 -48.26 -50.21
CA PHE A 14 20.03 -49.37 -51.13
C PHE A 14 21.16 -50.05 -51.94
N THR A 15 22.44 -49.71 -51.72
CA THR A 15 23.57 -50.25 -52.53
C THR A 15 24.67 -50.96 -51.73
N ALA A 16 24.40 -51.32 -50.47
CA ALA A 16 25.37 -52.03 -49.61
C ALA A 16 25.29 -53.57 -49.64
N ASN A 17 24.21 -54.16 -50.17
CA ASN A 17 23.95 -55.61 -50.09
C ASN A 17 24.53 -56.46 -51.24
N ILE A 18 25.18 -55.87 -52.25
CA ILE A 18 25.68 -56.62 -53.44
C ILE A 18 27.14 -57.06 -53.28
N PHE A 19 27.98 -56.28 -52.58
CA PHE A 19 29.42 -56.59 -52.48
C PHE A 19 29.74 -57.76 -51.54
N SER A 20 28.94 -58.02 -50.50
CA SER A 20 29.13 -59.21 -49.66
C SER A 20 28.84 -60.53 -50.40
N SER A 21 27.96 -60.52 -51.40
CA SER A 21 27.62 -61.72 -52.18
C SER A 21 28.73 -62.18 -53.12
N LEU A 22 29.50 -61.24 -53.68
CA LEU A 22 30.57 -61.54 -54.64
C LEU A 22 31.78 -62.22 -53.99
N LEU A 23 32.07 -61.92 -52.72
CA LEU A 23 33.22 -62.49 -52.00
C LEU A 23 33.06 -64.01 -51.75
N VAL A 24 31.83 -64.46 -51.43
CA VAL A 24 31.54 -65.87 -51.09
C VAL A 24 31.65 -66.77 -52.32
N VAL A 25 31.17 -66.31 -53.49
CA VAL A 25 31.22 -67.09 -54.74
C VAL A 25 32.66 -67.39 -55.17
N TYR A 26 33.58 -66.43 -55.00
CA TYR A 26 34.97 -66.58 -55.43
C TYR A 26 35.73 -67.68 -54.66
N VAL A 27 35.45 -67.83 -53.35
CA VAL A 27 36.07 -68.87 -52.51
C VAL A 27 35.60 -70.27 -52.89
N VAL A 28 34.32 -70.43 -53.25
CA VAL A 28 33.74 -71.75 -53.62
C VAL A 28 34.33 -72.29 -54.92
N VAL A 29 34.53 -71.44 -55.93
CA VAL A 29 35.09 -71.86 -57.24
C VAL A 29 36.56 -72.27 -57.11
N PHE A 30 37.34 -71.65 -56.22
CA PHE A 30 38.76 -71.97 -56.04
C PHE A 30 39.01 -73.38 -55.47
N VAL A 31 38.05 -73.92 -54.70
CA VAL A 31 38.14 -75.29 -54.14
C VAL A 31 37.81 -76.37 -55.19
N GLN A 32 37.00 -76.06 -56.20
CA GLN A 32 36.50 -77.03 -57.19
C GLN A 32 37.54 -77.48 -58.24
N LEU A 33 38.63 -76.74 -58.43
CA LEU A 33 39.58 -76.95 -59.54
C LEU A 33 40.98 -77.43 -59.12
N TRP A 34 41.24 -77.65 -57.83
CA TRP A 34 42.55 -78.09 -57.32
C TRP A 34 42.61 -79.58 -56.92
N GLN A 35 41.72 -80.43 -57.45
CA GLN A 35 41.84 -81.90 -57.34
C GLN A 35 41.77 -82.60 -58.72
N VAL A 36 42.65 -82.16 -59.62
CA VAL A 36 42.81 -82.75 -60.97
C VAL A 36 43.54 -84.11 -60.95
N TYR A 37 44.17 -84.48 -59.83
CA TYR A 37 45.29 -85.42 -59.82
C TYR A 37 45.26 -86.51 -58.72
N TYR A 38 44.19 -87.29 -58.66
CA TYR A 38 44.29 -88.65 -58.09
C TYR A 38 43.40 -89.63 -58.86
N GLU A 39 44.05 -90.32 -59.79
CA GLU A 39 43.91 -91.73 -60.23
C GLU A 39 42.52 -92.41 -60.10
N GLY A 40 42.02 -93.15 -61.10
CA GLY A 40 42.78 -94.05 -61.96
C GLY A 40 42.71 -95.45 -61.36
N ASN A 41 41.86 -96.32 -61.94
CA ASN A 41 41.35 -97.57 -61.35
C ASN A 41 40.31 -97.32 -60.22
N LEU A 42 39.30 -98.16 -59.98
CA LEU A 42 38.78 -99.29 -60.76
C LEU A 42 37.26 -99.40 -60.56
N SER A 43 36.59 -100.19 -61.40
CA SER A 43 35.29 -100.77 -61.06
C SER A 43 35.43 -101.88 -60.00
N VAL A 44 34.30 -102.23 -59.36
CA VAL A 44 34.13 -103.38 -58.44
C VAL A 44 34.80 -103.26 -57.06
N ALA A 45 34.14 -102.54 -56.15
CA ALA A 45 34.08 -102.90 -54.73
C ALA A 45 32.75 -102.40 -54.13
N GLN A 46 32.05 -103.27 -53.38
CA GLN A 46 31.20 -102.97 -52.21
C GLN A 46 30.42 -101.62 -52.27
N GLY A 47 29.13 -101.55 -52.65
CA GLY A 47 28.05 -102.53 -52.52
C GLY A 47 27.34 -102.35 -51.17
N THR A 48 26.00 -102.20 -51.17
CA THR A 48 25.11 -101.95 -49.98
C THR A 48 25.35 -100.63 -49.22
N SER A 49 24.40 -100.02 -48.51
CA SER A 49 22.92 -100.17 -48.43
C SER A 49 22.25 -99.03 -47.64
N GLY A 50 21.01 -98.69 -47.99
CA GLY A 50 20.03 -98.07 -47.08
C GLY A 50 20.25 -96.59 -46.69
N SER A 51 19.28 -95.88 -46.14
CA SER A 51 17.87 -96.18 -45.83
C SER A 51 17.13 -94.83 -45.56
N THR A 52 15.80 -94.65 -45.59
CA THR A 52 14.67 -95.55 -45.83
C THR A 52 13.45 -94.76 -46.34
N SER A 53 12.58 -95.42 -47.13
CA SER A 53 11.10 -95.25 -47.26
C SER A 53 10.38 -93.89 -47.06
N GLY A 54 9.37 -93.55 -47.88
CA GLY A 54 8.80 -94.30 -49.02
C GLY A 54 7.38 -93.90 -49.42
N THR A 55 6.98 -94.27 -50.64
CA THR A 55 5.67 -94.05 -51.31
C THR A 55 5.25 -95.30 -52.12
N THR A 56 4.02 -95.34 -52.71
CA THR A 56 3.60 -95.99 -54.02
C THR A 56 2.61 -97.21 -54.14
N PRO A 57 1.98 -97.45 -55.36
CA PRO A 57 1.24 -98.66 -55.92
C PRO A 57 1.98 -99.69 -56.97
N SER A 58 1.54 -100.20 -58.22
CA SER A 58 1.90 -101.61 -58.88
C SER A 58 2.09 -102.14 -60.53
N THR A 59 3.26 -102.72 -61.29
CA THR A 59 3.67 -103.84 -62.54
C THR A 59 4.52 -103.87 -64.12
N SER A 60 5.25 -104.94 -64.90
CA SER A 60 5.94 -105.14 -66.47
C SER A 60 6.87 -106.44 -67.30
N ARG A 61 7.47 -106.60 -68.69
CA ARG A 61 8.27 -107.80 -69.66
C ARG A 61 9.23 -107.64 -71.16
N ASP A 62 9.97 -108.36 -72.28
CA ASP A 62 10.65 -109.65 -73.19
C ASP A 62 11.70 -109.51 -74.66
N LEU A 63 12.47 -110.23 -75.78
CA LEU A 63 13.25 -111.49 -76.65
C LEU A 63 14.14 -111.38 -78.23
N LEU A 64 14.97 -112.07 -79.34
CA LEU A 64 15.94 -113.26 -80.15
C LEU A 64 16.81 -113.11 -81.75
N LEU A 65 17.68 -113.76 -82.85
CA LEU A 65 18.65 -114.93 -83.70
C LEU A 65 19.64 -114.72 -85.23
N ALA A 66 20.51 -115.34 -86.33
CA ALA A 66 21.46 -116.51 -87.20
C ALA A 66 22.42 -116.32 -88.76
N VAL A 67 23.32 -116.95 -89.85
CA VAL A 67 24.35 -118.10 -90.69
C VAL A 67 25.23 -117.91 -92.27
N SER A 68 26.17 -118.49 -93.36
CA SER A 68 27.26 -119.59 -94.18
C SER A 68 28.22 -119.37 -95.72
N GLY A 69 29.17 -119.95 -96.79
CA GLY A 69 30.20 -121.09 -97.63
C GLY A 69 31.23 -121.04 -99.15
N GLY A 70 32.13 -121.99 -99.94
CA GLY A 70 33.15 -121.98 -101.38
C GLY A 70 34.21 -123.13 -102.33
N GLU A 71 35.09 -123.05 -103.58
CA GLU A 71 36.00 -124.10 -104.66
C GLU A 71 37.43 -123.92 -105.81
N ARG A 72 38.06 -124.77 -106.94
CA ARG A 72 39.54 -124.94 -107.86
C ARG A 72 40.11 -125.72 -109.41
N ARG A 73 41.36 -125.68 -110.28
CA ARG A 73 42.10 -126.57 -111.61
C ARG A 73 43.53 -126.36 -112.73
N PRO A 74 44.47 -127.29 -113.50
CA PRO A 74 45.30 -127.42 -115.02
C PRO A 74 46.97 -127.68 -115.68
N CYS A 75 47.49 -128.28 -116.98
CA CYS A 75 48.77 -128.29 -118.15
C CYS A 75 48.24 -128.75 -119.62
N PRO A 76 48.91 -128.60 -120.86
CA PRO A 76 48.19 -128.40 -122.18
C PRO A 76 48.86 -128.33 -123.64
N ALA A 77 48.13 -127.75 -124.63
CA ALA A 77 48.64 -126.78 -125.64
C ALA A 77 49.14 -125.47 -125.00
N GLY A 78 50.17 -124.78 -125.50
CA GLY A 78 50.83 -123.68 -124.76
C GLY A 78 52.28 -123.98 -124.43
N VAL A 79 52.81 -125.03 -125.04
CA VAL A 79 54.23 -125.36 -125.21
C VAL A 79 54.50 -125.41 -126.71
N TYR A 80 55.76 -125.20 -127.13
CA TYR A 80 56.15 -125.38 -128.54
C TYR A 80 57.27 -126.40 -128.66
N GLY A 81 57.36 -127.06 -129.81
CA GLY A 81 58.36 -128.08 -130.15
C GLY A 81 59.13 -127.70 -131.40
N ALA A 82 60.34 -127.13 -131.25
CA ALA A 82 61.15 -126.67 -132.38
C ALA A 82 61.77 -127.82 -133.21
N GLU A 83 61.69 -129.06 -132.72
CA GLU A 83 62.19 -130.29 -133.35
C GLU A 83 61.13 -131.41 -133.23
N GLU A 84 61.14 -132.36 -134.16
CA GLU A 84 60.20 -133.50 -134.16
C GLU A 84 60.63 -134.62 -133.20
N GLY A 85 59.70 -135.50 -132.83
CA GLY A 85 59.98 -136.71 -132.03
C GLY A 85 60.06 -136.50 -130.50
N LEU A 86 59.80 -135.29 -130.01
CA LEU A 86 59.72 -134.95 -128.59
C LEU A 86 58.61 -135.75 -127.88
N ARG A 87 58.91 -136.32 -126.70
CA ARG A 87 57.90 -137.01 -125.87
C ARG A 87 57.09 -135.98 -125.07
N THR A 88 55.87 -136.29 -124.63
CA THR A 88 55.01 -135.32 -123.91
C THR A 88 55.61 -134.67 -122.65
N PRO A 89 56.46 -135.31 -121.81
CA PRO A 89 57.13 -134.64 -120.69
C PRO A 89 58.20 -133.63 -121.13
N GLN A 90 58.56 -133.68 -122.40
CA GLN A 90 59.35 -132.68 -123.06
C GLN A 90 58.32 -131.63 -123.63
N CYS A 91 57.37 -131.07 -122.75
CA CYS A 91 56.40 -129.86 -122.83
C CYS A 91 57.43 -128.70 -123.36
N SER A 92 58.10 -128.77 -124.58
CA SER A 92 59.58 -128.52 -124.94
C SER A 92 60.24 -127.22 -124.49
N ALA A 93 59.55 -126.12 -124.76
CA ALA A 93 59.59 -124.97 -123.90
C ALA A 93 58.15 -124.47 -123.77
N PRO A 94 57.76 -123.93 -122.60
CA PRO A 94 56.50 -123.21 -122.48
C PRO A 94 56.48 -122.02 -123.44
N CYS A 95 55.30 -121.74 -124.00
CA CYS A 95 55.14 -120.64 -124.94
C CYS A 95 55.56 -119.31 -124.30
N PRO A 96 56.48 -118.54 -124.88
CA PRO A 96 56.97 -117.30 -124.28
C PRO A 96 55.86 -116.25 -124.13
N ALA A 97 56.00 -115.36 -123.15
CA ALA A 97 55.05 -114.27 -122.91
C ALA A 97 54.94 -113.35 -124.14
N GLY A 98 53.72 -112.93 -124.48
CA GLY A 98 53.43 -112.20 -125.71
C GLY A 98 53.29 -113.08 -126.96
N PHE A 99 53.31 -114.41 -126.80
CA PHE A 99 53.03 -115.37 -127.86
C PHE A 99 51.97 -116.39 -127.42
N PHE A 100 51.34 -117.06 -128.38
CA PHE A 100 50.48 -118.21 -128.15
C PHE A 100 50.93 -119.41 -129.00
N CYS A 101 50.70 -120.60 -128.46
CA CYS A 101 51.12 -121.87 -129.05
C CYS A 101 49.93 -122.84 -128.97
N PRO A 102 49.07 -122.94 -130.02
CA PRO A 102 48.09 -124.01 -130.11
C PRO A 102 48.73 -125.42 -130.07
N GLU A 103 47.91 -126.45 -129.95
CA GLU A 103 48.38 -127.83 -129.86
C GLU A 103 49.19 -128.21 -131.12
N GLY A 104 50.43 -128.71 -130.92
CA GLY A 104 51.34 -129.04 -132.02
C GLY A 104 52.15 -127.88 -132.61
N SER A 105 52.22 -126.70 -131.98
CA SER A 105 53.02 -125.57 -132.47
C SER A 105 54.54 -125.85 -132.54
N ALA A 106 55.12 -125.65 -133.73
CA ALA A 106 56.58 -125.68 -133.92
C ALA A 106 57.27 -124.35 -133.57
N THR A 107 56.61 -123.21 -133.83
CA THR A 107 57.07 -121.87 -133.49
C THR A 107 55.99 -121.09 -132.73
N PRO A 108 56.34 -120.25 -131.73
CA PRO A 108 55.38 -119.39 -131.05
C PRO A 108 54.80 -118.32 -131.98
N ALA A 109 53.47 -118.18 -132.01
CA ALA A 109 52.78 -117.16 -132.80
C ALA A 109 52.53 -115.89 -131.98
N GLU A 110 52.70 -114.69 -132.57
CA GLU A 110 52.60 -113.43 -131.82
C GLU A 110 51.18 -113.17 -131.29
N CYS A 111 51.10 -112.63 -130.06
CA CYS A 111 49.85 -112.36 -129.36
C CYS A 111 49.88 -111.04 -128.59
N GLY A 112 49.06 -110.08 -129.04
CA GLY A 112 49.00 -108.76 -128.42
C GLY A 112 48.33 -107.72 -129.30
N SER A 113 47.05 -107.46 -129.05
CA SER A 113 46.34 -106.28 -129.55
C SER A 113 45.95 -105.40 -128.35
N ALA A 114 45.32 -104.24 -128.57
CA ALA A 114 44.87 -103.42 -127.44
C ALA A 114 43.91 -104.21 -126.52
N ASP A 115 43.02 -104.98 -127.14
CA ASP A 115 42.00 -105.83 -126.50
C ASP A 115 42.50 -107.20 -126.05
N ARG A 116 43.75 -107.62 -126.35
CA ARG A 116 44.23 -108.99 -126.05
C ARG A 116 45.68 -109.09 -125.59
N TYR A 117 45.94 -110.06 -124.73
CA TYR A 117 47.27 -110.39 -124.20
C TYR A 117 47.49 -111.91 -124.04
N CYS A 118 48.75 -112.31 -123.95
CA CYS A 118 49.17 -113.69 -123.70
C CYS A 118 50.26 -113.75 -122.60
N PRO A 119 49.94 -114.22 -121.38
CA PRO A 119 50.97 -114.63 -120.42
C PRO A 119 51.77 -115.85 -120.92
N VAL A 120 52.85 -116.21 -120.21
CA VAL A 120 53.63 -117.43 -120.49
C VAL A 120 52.69 -118.65 -120.49
N GLY A 121 52.89 -119.56 -121.45
CA GLY A 121 52.10 -120.77 -121.60
C GLY A 121 50.75 -120.59 -122.31
N SER A 122 50.52 -119.45 -122.98
CA SER A 122 49.24 -119.17 -123.62
C SER A 122 48.93 -120.11 -124.79
N THR A 123 47.70 -120.64 -124.76
CA THR A 123 47.15 -121.56 -125.78
C THR A 123 46.49 -120.79 -126.93
N GLN A 124 45.93 -119.61 -126.62
CA GLN A 124 45.22 -118.70 -127.51
C GLN A 124 45.23 -117.26 -126.92
N PRO A 125 45.00 -116.21 -127.73
CA PRO A 125 44.94 -114.82 -127.25
C PRO A 125 43.78 -114.52 -126.29
N SER A 126 44.10 -114.23 -125.02
CA SER A 126 43.13 -113.88 -123.97
C SER A 126 42.68 -112.41 -124.06
N LEU A 127 41.43 -112.12 -123.68
CA LEU A 127 40.84 -110.78 -123.74
C LEU A 127 41.18 -109.93 -122.50
N VAL A 128 41.36 -108.63 -122.69
CA VAL A 128 41.61 -107.64 -121.63
C VAL A 128 40.31 -107.31 -120.88
N PRO A 129 40.30 -107.32 -119.54
CA PRO A 129 39.15 -106.92 -118.75
C PRO A 129 38.73 -105.46 -118.98
N VAL A 130 37.42 -105.19 -118.91
CA VAL A 130 36.86 -103.84 -118.97
C VAL A 130 37.41 -102.98 -117.82
N GLY A 131 37.67 -101.69 -118.05
CA GLY A 131 38.34 -100.82 -117.07
C GLY A 131 39.86 -101.06 -116.94
N SER A 132 40.43 -101.94 -117.77
CA SER A 132 41.87 -102.24 -117.84
C SER A 132 42.43 -102.10 -119.26
N PHE A 133 43.76 -102.09 -119.40
CA PHE A 133 44.52 -102.05 -120.66
C PHE A 133 45.67 -103.05 -120.66
N ALA A 134 46.01 -103.63 -121.82
CA ALA A 134 47.13 -104.57 -121.95
C ALA A 134 48.49 -103.87 -122.02
N ILE A 135 49.51 -104.49 -121.40
CA ILE A 135 50.90 -104.04 -121.36
C ILE A 135 51.89 -105.20 -121.56
N GLY A 136 53.18 -104.86 -121.67
CA GLY A 136 54.26 -105.79 -122.01
C GLY A 136 54.51 -105.88 -123.51
N GLY A 137 55.74 -106.22 -123.89
CA GLY A 137 56.23 -106.21 -125.27
C GLY A 137 56.42 -104.80 -125.86
N GLU A 138 57.16 -104.71 -126.97
CA GLU A 138 57.25 -103.45 -127.72
C GLU A 138 55.92 -103.15 -128.44
N PRO A 139 55.46 -101.88 -128.48
CA PRO A 139 54.16 -101.52 -129.06
C PRO A 139 53.97 -101.93 -130.53
N SER A 140 55.06 -102.00 -131.29
CA SER A 140 55.12 -102.40 -132.70
C SER A 140 54.97 -103.91 -132.93
N GLN A 141 55.39 -104.74 -131.98
CA GLN A 141 55.60 -106.18 -132.19
C GLN A 141 54.43 -107.08 -131.79
N ARG A 142 53.26 -106.53 -131.43
CA ARG A 142 52.05 -107.30 -131.04
C ARG A 142 52.30 -108.45 -130.04
N ARG A 143 53.12 -108.22 -129.01
CA ARG A 143 53.52 -109.22 -127.98
C ARG A 143 53.13 -108.79 -126.56
N ARG A 144 51.83 -108.53 -126.32
CA ARG A 144 51.34 -108.05 -125.01
C ARG A 144 51.16 -109.20 -124.04
N SER A 145 51.62 -109.05 -122.80
CA SER A 145 51.80 -110.18 -121.87
C SER A 145 51.09 -110.06 -120.53
N SER A 146 50.60 -108.87 -120.17
CA SER A 146 49.87 -108.62 -118.92
C SER A 146 48.85 -107.48 -119.07
N VAL A 147 48.13 -107.13 -118.00
CA VAL A 147 47.10 -106.07 -117.97
C VAL A 147 47.21 -105.21 -116.72
N LEU A 148 46.82 -103.95 -116.81
CA LEU A 148 46.72 -102.99 -115.70
C LEU A 148 45.35 -102.27 -115.72
N PRO A 149 44.77 -101.95 -114.55
CA PRO A 149 43.58 -101.10 -114.48
C PRO A 149 43.88 -99.64 -114.87
N CYS A 150 42.87 -98.89 -115.33
CA CYS A 150 43.00 -97.44 -115.45
C CYS A 150 43.08 -96.75 -114.07
N GLU A 151 43.94 -95.76 -113.94
CA GLU A 151 44.11 -94.95 -112.73
C GLU A 151 43.09 -93.79 -112.65
N PRO A 152 42.87 -93.19 -111.47
CA PRO A 152 42.03 -91.99 -111.33
C PRO A 152 42.43 -90.87 -112.30
N GLY A 153 41.46 -90.09 -112.77
CA GLY A 153 41.63 -89.13 -113.86
C GLY A 153 41.62 -89.77 -115.27
N SER A 154 41.53 -91.10 -115.40
CA SER A 154 41.44 -91.82 -116.68
C SER A 154 40.35 -92.91 -116.70
N PHE A 155 39.93 -93.32 -117.90
CA PHE A 155 39.01 -94.41 -118.15
C PHE A 155 39.51 -95.34 -119.28
N CYS A 156 39.24 -96.63 -119.17
CA CYS A 156 39.78 -97.68 -120.05
C CYS A 156 38.65 -98.37 -120.83
N VAL A 157 38.66 -98.24 -122.15
CA VAL A 157 37.71 -98.87 -123.07
C VAL A 157 38.47 -99.64 -124.16
N SER A 158 37.99 -100.84 -124.49
CA SER A 158 38.62 -101.74 -125.48
C SER A 158 40.13 -101.92 -125.30
N GLY A 159 40.58 -102.01 -124.03
CA GLY A 159 41.99 -102.22 -123.68
C GLY A 159 42.92 -101.02 -123.96
N THR A 160 42.38 -99.82 -124.10
CA THR A 160 43.13 -98.55 -124.23
C THR A 160 42.69 -97.54 -123.17
N SER A 161 43.64 -96.85 -122.54
CA SER A 161 43.39 -95.82 -121.54
C SER A 161 43.22 -94.43 -122.16
N TYR A 162 42.25 -93.66 -121.65
CA TYR A 162 41.94 -92.30 -122.08
C TYR A 162 41.77 -91.38 -120.85
N PRO A 163 42.35 -90.17 -120.83
CA PRO A 163 42.10 -89.21 -119.75
C PRO A 163 40.65 -88.72 -119.75
N CYS A 164 40.10 -88.45 -118.56
CA CYS A 164 38.79 -87.82 -118.41
C CYS A 164 38.73 -86.48 -119.17
N PRO A 165 37.63 -86.18 -119.89
CA PRO A 165 37.49 -84.93 -120.61
C PRO A 165 37.39 -83.75 -119.62
N ALA A 166 37.80 -82.55 -120.06
CA ALA A 166 37.61 -81.33 -119.27
C ALA A 166 36.12 -81.08 -118.98
N GLY A 167 35.82 -80.42 -117.87
CA GLY A 167 34.48 -80.28 -117.31
C GLY A 167 33.99 -81.51 -116.53
N ARG A 168 34.79 -82.60 -116.47
CA ARG A 168 34.52 -83.82 -115.70
C ARG A 168 35.74 -84.22 -114.87
N TYR A 169 35.52 -85.01 -113.83
CA TYR A 169 36.56 -85.56 -112.98
C TYR A 169 36.43 -87.08 -112.79
N GLY A 170 37.56 -87.74 -112.53
CA GLY A 170 37.64 -89.19 -112.28
C GLY A 170 38.27 -89.48 -110.93
N ALA A 171 37.47 -89.54 -109.86
CA ALA A 171 37.94 -89.71 -108.49
C ALA A 171 38.28 -91.18 -108.11
N ARG A 172 38.16 -92.13 -109.03
CA ARG A 172 38.36 -93.57 -108.80
C ARG A 172 39.06 -94.24 -109.98
N ALA A 173 39.76 -95.34 -109.70
CA ALA A 173 40.34 -96.23 -110.70
C ALA A 173 39.28 -97.10 -111.40
N GLN A 174 39.68 -97.86 -112.43
CA GLN A 174 38.86 -98.81 -113.19
C GLN A 174 37.62 -98.20 -113.88
N LEU A 175 37.57 -96.87 -114.07
CA LEU A 175 36.55 -96.24 -114.89
C LEU A 175 36.59 -96.82 -116.32
N ALA A 176 35.42 -97.09 -116.90
CA ALA A 176 35.29 -97.70 -118.23
C ALA A 176 34.59 -96.80 -119.27
N THR A 177 34.10 -95.63 -118.85
CA THR A 177 33.25 -94.77 -119.68
C THR A 177 33.69 -93.29 -119.59
N ARG A 178 33.30 -92.50 -120.60
CA ARG A 178 33.75 -91.11 -120.80
C ARG A 178 33.12 -90.12 -119.81
N GLU A 179 32.08 -90.53 -119.09
CA GLU A 179 31.43 -89.74 -118.04
C GLU A 179 32.33 -89.56 -116.81
N CYS A 180 33.31 -90.47 -116.63
CA CYS A 180 34.14 -90.59 -115.43
C CYS A 180 33.31 -90.63 -114.13
N SER A 181 33.72 -89.95 -113.05
CA SER A 181 32.97 -89.93 -111.79
C SER A 181 31.86 -88.89 -111.76
N GLY A 182 31.94 -87.84 -112.58
CA GLY A 182 30.92 -86.80 -112.68
C GLY A 182 31.39 -85.54 -113.42
N SER A 183 30.44 -84.64 -113.67
CA SER A 183 30.73 -83.27 -114.12
C SER A 183 31.20 -82.39 -112.96
N CYS A 184 31.96 -81.34 -113.24
CA CYS A 184 32.35 -80.35 -112.24
C CYS A 184 31.11 -79.66 -111.63
N PRO A 185 31.01 -79.49 -110.31
CA PRO A 185 29.94 -78.71 -109.68
C PRO A 185 30.12 -77.20 -109.94
N ALA A 186 29.08 -76.41 -109.67
CA ALA A 186 29.18 -74.95 -109.70
C ALA A 186 30.18 -74.43 -108.65
N GLY A 187 30.70 -73.22 -108.87
CA GLY A 187 31.80 -72.64 -108.09
C GLY A 187 33.15 -73.31 -108.30
N HIS A 188 33.24 -74.33 -109.18
CA HIS A 188 34.45 -75.12 -109.42
C HIS A 188 34.66 -75.39 -110.91
N PHE A 189 35.92 -75.59 -111.30
CA PHE A 189 36.35 -75.97 -112.64
C PHE A 189 37.22 -77.25 -112.63
N CYS A 190 37.20 -77.98 -113.75
CA CYS A 190 37.82 -79.29 -113.92
C CYS A 190 38.58 -79.31 -115.25
N PRO A 191 39.92 -79.11 -115.27
CA PRO A 191 40.71 -79.36 -116.47
C PRO A 191 40.68 -80.84 -116.90
N LYS A 192 41.21 -81.13 -118.09
CA LYS A 192 41.34 -82.49 -118.61
C LYS A 192 42.16 -83.35 -117.64
N ALA A 193 41.72 -84.59 -117.41
CA ALA A 193 42.26 -85.54 -116.43
C ALA A 193 42.14 -85.13 -114.94
N SER A 194 41.26 -84.18 -114.59
CA SER A 194 40.96 -83.86 -113.17
C SER A 194 40.59 -85.11 -112.37
N VAL A 195 41.21 -85.29 -111.20
CA VAL A 195 40.82 -86.30 -110.21
C VAL A 195 39.72 -85.76 -109.28
N LEU A 196 39.70 -84.44 -109.05
CA LEU A 196 38.75 -83.71 -108.21
C LEU A 196 38.45 -82.32 -108.84
N PRO A 197 37.29 -81.69 -108.54
CA PRO A 197 37.03 -80.28 -108.85
C PRO A 197 37.94 -79.29 -108.10
N THR A 198 38.31 -78.19 -108.77
CA THR A 198 39.09 -77.07 -108.20
C THR A 198 38.19 -75.83 -108.06
N PRO A 199 38.16 -75.10 -106.93
CA PRO A 199 37.30 -73.92 -106.79
C PRO A 199 37.70 -72.76 -107.71
N CYS A 200 36.74 -71.91 -108.07
CA CYS A 200 36.97 -70.69 -108.84
C CYS A 200 37.74 -69.64 -108.01
N PRO A 201 38.74 -68.95 -108.58
CA PRO A 201 39.60 -68.02 -107.85
C PRO A 201 38.83 -66.78 -107.34
N SER A 202 39.32 -66.19 -106.24
CA SER A 202 38.75 -64.96 -105.70
C SER A 202 38.81 -63.80 -106.70
N GLY A 203 37.73 -63.02 -106.76
CA GLY A 203 37.49 -62.02 -107.81
C GLY A 203 36.74 -62.55 -109.04
N ALA A 204 36.54 -63.87 -109.16
CA ALA A 204 35.72 -64.52 -110.19
C ALA A 204 34.60 -65.37 -109.56
N PHE A 205 33.64 -65.81 -110.37
CA PHE A 205 32.53 -66.68 -109.96
C PHE A 205 32.30 -67.81 -110.97
N GLY A 206 31.74 -68.93 -110.52
CA GLY A 206 31.37 -70.08 -111.36
C GLY A 206 29.89 -70.41 -111.24
N ALA A 207 29.06 -69.85 -112.12
CA ALA A 207 27.61 -70.07 -112.10
C ALA A 207 27.17 -71.36 -112.81
N ALA A 208 28.00 -71.89 -113.71
CA ALA A 208 27.69 -73.12 -114.44
C ALA A 208 28.35 -74.37 -113.81
N VAL A 209 27.76 -75.54 -114.08
CA VAL A 209 28.40 -76.84 -113.89
C VAL A 209 29.26 -77.19 -115.11
N GLY A 210 30.30 -78.01 -114.92
CA GLY A 210 31.15 -78.49 -116.00
C GLY A 210 32.19 -77.49 -116.53
N LEU A 211 32.51 -76.44 -115.75
CA LEU A 211 33.55 -75.47 -116.09
C LEU A 211 34.93 -76.13 -116.25
N THR A 212 35.75 -75.58 -117.14
CA THR A 212 37.00 -76.20 -117.64
C THR A 212 38.29 -75.60 -117.07
N ASP A 213 38.25 -74.33 -116.68
CA ASP A 213 39.42 -73.51 -116.36
C ASP A 213 39.06 -72.38 -115.38
N ALA A 214 40.09 -71.71 -114.87
CA ALA A 214 39.99 -70.72 -113.79
C ALA A 214 39.29 -69.40 -114.16
N SER A 215 38.92 -69.17 -115.42
CA SER A 215 38.05 -68.02 -115.77
C SER A 215 36.60 -68.23 -115.32
N CYS A 216 36.21 -69.49 -115.10
CA CYS A 216 34.90 -69.92 -114.63
C CYS A 216 33.73 -69.29 -115.42
N SER A 217 32.97 -68.36 -114.84
CA SER A 217 31.87 -67.65 -115.50
C SER A 217 32.12 -66.14 -115.62
N GLY A 218 33.32 -65.67 -115.29
CA GLY A 218 33.74 -64.27 -115.40
C GLY A 218 34.17 -63.64 -114.06
N LEU A 219 34.65 -62.40 -114.15
CA LEU A 219 35.02 -61.56 -113.02
C LEU A 219 33.80 -60.97 -112.31
N CYS A 220 33.96 -60.63 -111.03
CA CYS A 220 32.92 -59.97 -110.25
C CYS A 220 32.61 -58.55 -110.79
N PRO A 221 31.33 -58.16 -110.95
CA PRO A 221 30.93 -56.82 -111.39
C PRO A 221 31.23 -55.76 -110.33
N ALA A 222 31.32 -54.49 -110.75
CA ALA A 222 31.48 -53.36 -109.84
C ALA A 222 30.31 -53.26 -108.84
N GLY A 223 30.61 -52.83 -107.61
CA GLY A 223 29.66 -52.82 -106.48
C GLY A 223 29.52 -54.15 -105.74
N TYR A 224 30.13 -55.24 -106.24
CA TYR A 224 30.09 -56.57 -105.65
C TYR A 224 31.50 -57.14 -105.42
N ALA A 225 31.59 -58.12 -104.52
CA ALA A 225 32.79 -58.89 -104.25
C ALA A 225 32.54 -60.40 -104.46
N CYS A 226 33.57 -61.14 -104.89
CA CYS A 226 33.48 -62.57 -105.13
C CYS A 226 34.60 -63.30 -104.36
N PRO A 227 34.32 -63.86 -103.18
CA PRO A 227 35.18 -64.82 -102.50
C PRO A 227 35.47 -66.06 -103.36
N GLU A 228 36.53 -66.81 -103.02
CA GLU A 228 36.87 -68.07 -103.68
C GLU A 228 35.69 -69.07 -103.65
N GLY A 229 35.49 -69.81 -104.74
CA GLY A 229 34.38 -70.75 -104.90
C GLY A 229 32.99 -70.14 -105.13
N SER A 230 32.87 -68.81 -105.27
CA SER A 230 31.59 -68.13 -105.45
C SER A 230 30.76 -68.66 -106.63
N THR A 231 29.49 -68.98 -106.39
CA THR A 231 28.57 -69.51 -107.41
C THR A 231 27.77 -68.43 -108.13
N SER A 232 27.74 -67.19 -107.63
CA SER A 232 27.03 -66.07 -108.27
C SER A 232 27.74 -64.73 -108.04
N ALA A 233 27.78 -63.92 -109.10
CA ALA A 233 28.46 -62.63 -109.19
C ALA A 233 27.89 -61.52 -108.29
N THR A 234 26.64 -61.68 -107.83
CA THR A 234 25.91 -60.64 -107.06
C THR A 234 25.70 -61.01 -105.60
N THR A 235 26.27 -62.13 -105.14
CA THR A 235 26.02 -62.69 -103.79
C THR A 235 26.48 -61.78 -102.66
N TRP A 236 27.58 -61.04 -102.86
CA TRP A 236 28.17 -60.17 -101.83
C TRP A 236 28.21 -58.70 -102.33
N PRO A 237 27.11 -57.93 -102.18
CA PRO A 237 27.14 -56.50 -102.41
C PRO A 237 28.03 -55.81 -101.37
N CYS A 238 28.69 -54.73 -101.77
CA CYS A 238 29.63 -54.02 -100.90
C CYS A 238 28.91 -53.05 -99.93
N GLY A 239 29.34 -53.07 -98.67
CA GLY A 239 28.64 -52.39 -97.57
C GLY A 239 28.80 -50.87 -97.57
N GLN A 240 27.93 -50.17 -96.84
CA GLN A 240 27.99 -48.72 -96.67
C GLN A 240 29.39 -48.28 -96.18
N GLY A 241 29.91 -47.20 -96.77
CA GLY A 241 31.26 -46.69 -96.48
C GLY A 241 32.42 -47.42 -97.18
N THR A 242 32.14 -48.45 -97.99
CA THR A 242 33.14 -49.17 -98.79
C THR A 242 32.85 -49.10 -100.30
N PHE A 243 33.86 -49.31 -101.14
CA PHE A 243 33.72 -49.36 -102.60
C PHE A 243 34.39 -50.60 -103.21
N CYS A 244 33.90 -51.01 -104.40
CA CYS A 244 34.27 -52.25 -105.08
C CYS A 244 34.40 -52.07 -106.60
N PRO A 245 35.62 -51.93 -107.15
CA PRO A 245 35.85 -52.01 -108.59
C PRO A 245 35.61 -53.45 -109.13
N ILE A 246 35.55 -53.58 -110.45
CA ILE A 246 35.43 -54.88 -111.15
C ILE A 246 36.56 -55.84 -110.71
N GLY A 247 36.23 -57.11 -110.51
CA GLY A 247 37.17 -58.15 -110.08
C GLY A 247 37.52 -58.12 -108.58
N SER A 248 36.75 -57.41 -107.75
CA SER A 248 37.01 -57.35 -106.30
C SER A 248 36.80 -58.71 -105.63
N ALA A 249 37.81 -59.17 -104.89
CA ALA A 249 37.68 -60.27 -103.93
C ALA A 249 37.06 -59.81 -102.60
N THR A 250 37.30 -58.55 -102.21
CA THR A 250 36.83 -57.93 -100.95
C THR A 250 36.58 -56.42 -101.11
N PRO A 251 35.73 -55.79 -100.27
CA PRO A 251 35.50 -54.34 -100.29
C PRO A 251 36.70 -53.51 -99.81
N ARG A 252 36.77 -52.24 -100.25
CA ARG A 252 37.86 -51.29 -99.94
C ARG A 252 37.35 -50.02 -99.26
N LEU A 253 38.18 -49.41 -98.42
CA LEU A 253 37.91 -48.12 -97.78
C LEU A 253 38.45 -46.94 -98.60
N PRO A 254 37.78 -45.78 -98.59
CA PRO A 254 38.23 -44.58 -99.32
C PRO A 254 39.37 -43.84 -98.61
N LYS A 255 40.07 -42.97 -99.35
CA LYS A 255 41.21 -42.17 -98.86
C LYS A 255 40.83 -41.14 -97.77
N PRO A 256 41.77 -40.75 -96.89
CA PRO A 256 41.57 -39.60 -96.00
C PRO A 256 41.24 -38.31 -96.76
N GLY A 257 40.28 -37.54 -96.23
CA GLY A 257 39.82 -36.30 -96.86
C GLY A 257 38.80 -36.48 -97.99
N THR A 258 38.48 -37.72 -98.38
CA THR A 258 37.47 -38.03 -99.40
C THR A 258 36.31 -38.89 -98.88
N HIS A 259 35.20 -38.90 -99.63
CA HIS A 259 34.00 -39.70 -99.35
C HIS A 259 33.48 -40.34 -100.65
N VAL A 260 32.59 -41.34 -100.51
CA VAL A 260 31.96 -42.04 -101.63
C VAL A 260 30.67 -41.30 -102.01
N VAL A 261 30.53 -40.90 -103.28
CA VAL A 261 29.39 -40.08 -103.72
C VAL A 261 28.16 -40.93 -104.03
N THR A 262 28.33 -42.10 -104.66
CA THR A 262 27.25 -43.07 -104.92
C THR A 262 27.74 -44.51 -104.77
N LEU A 263 26.91 -45.36 -104.16
CA LEU A 263 27.25 -46.76 -103.82
C LEU A 263 27.52 -47.68 -105.02
N SER A 264 27.23 -47.21 -106.24
CA SER A 264 27.41 -47.95 -107.50
C SER A 264 28.54 -47.41 -108.38
N SER A 265 29.32 -46.43 -107.92
CA SER A 265 30.42 -45.81 -108.67
C SER A 265 31.81 -46.13 -108.10
N SER A 266 32.84 -45.82 -108.87
CA SER A 266 34.26 -46.00 -108.50
C SER A 266 34.96 -44.69 -108.15
N GLU A 267 34.22 -43.64 -107.77
CA GLU A 267 34.74 -42.28 -107.64
C GLU A 267 34.72 -41.77 -106.18
N GLU A 268 35.86 -41.22 -105.75
CA GLU A 268 36.06 -40.59 -104.44
C GLU A 268 36.07 -39.06 -104.59
N ALA A 269 35.28 -38.33 -103.79
CA ALA A 269 35.22 -36.87 -103.83
C ALA A 269 35.73 -36.22 -102.53
N ALA A 270 36.46 -35.10 -102.66
CA ALA A 270 36.98 -34.35 -101.51
C ALA A 270 35.86 -33.81 -100.59
N CYS A 271 36.15 -33.72 -99.30
CA CYS A 271 35.17 -33.24 -98.32
C CYS A 271 34.76 -31.77 -98.55
N PRO A 272 33.47 -31.41 -98.48
CA PRO A 272 33.02 -30.03 -98.66
C PRO A 272 33.38 -29.13 -97.46
N LEU A 273 33.27 -27.81 -97.65
CA LEU A 273 33.45 -26.81 -96.60
C LEU A 273 32.54 -27.09 -95.39
N GLY A 274 33.01 -26.75 -94.18
CA GLY A 274 32.30 -27.05 -92.94
C GLY A 274 32.17 -28.53 -92.63
N SER A 275 32.85 -29.44 -93.34
CA SER A 275 32.80 -30.89 -93.14
C SER A 275 34.19 -31.54 -93.18
N PHE A 276 34.32 -32.69 -92.52
CA PHE A 276 35.53 -33.52 -92.51
C PHE A 276 35.21 -34.98 -92.88
N CYS A 277 36.21 -35.65 -93.48
CA CYS A 277 36.11 -36.98 -94.07
C CYS A 277 37.33 -37.81 -93.62
N SER A 278 37.09 -38.89 -92.88
CA SER A 278 38.11 -39.64 -92.15
C SER A 278 37.81 -41.14 -92.20
N PRO A 279 38.75 -42.03 -92.56
CA PRO A 279 38.52 -43.47 -92.55
C PRO A 279 38.21 -44.04 -91.15
N GLN A 280 38.50 -43.28 -90.10
CA GLN A 280 38.34 -43.65 -88.70
C GLN A 280 37.13 -42.95 -88.07
N GLU A 281 37.01 -41.63 -88.24
CA GLU A 281 35.95 -40.83 -87.60
C GLU A 281 34.69 -40.67 -88.46
N ALA A 282 34.79 -40.89 -89.77
CA ALA A 282 33.72 -40.61 -90.74
C ALA A 282 33.76 -41.57 -91.96
N PRO A 283 33.60 -42.90 -91.78
CA PRO A 283 33.93 -43.88 -92.81
C PRO A 283 33.10 -43.71 -94.10
N GLY A 284 33.75 -43.19 -95.14
CA GLY A 284 33.18 -42.99 -96.47
C GLY A 284 32.08 -41.94 -96.61
N ALA A 285 31.84 -41.11 -95.59
CA ALA A 285 30.80 -40.07 -95.58
C ALA A 285 31.34 -38.73 -95.03
N ALA A 286 30.88 -37.61 -95.59
CA ALA A 286 31.20 -36.28 -95.06
C ALA A 286 30.43 -36.00 -93.76
N ARG A 287 31.14 -35.67 -92.67
CA ARG A 287 30.54 -35.25 -91.39
C ARG A 287 30.76 -33.76 -91.17
N LEU A 288 29.69 -33.03 -90.79
CA LEU A 288 29.80 -31.63 -90.42
C LEU A 288 30.78 -31.42 -89.25
N CYS A 289 31.57 -30.34 -89.31
CA CYS A 289 32.45 -29.91 -88.22
C CYS A 289 31.68 -29.79 -86.90
N PRO A 290 32.22 -30.27 -85.76
CA PRO A 290 31.60 -30.11 -84.45
C PRO A 290 31.29 -28.65 -84.12
N ALA A 291 30.20 -28.42 -83.39
CA ALA A 291 29.93 -27.07 -82.88
C ALA A 291 31.07 -26.65 -81.93
N GLY A 292 31.45 -25.37 -81.99
CA GLY A 292 32.67 -24.84 -81.39
C GLY A 292 33.89 -24.85 -82.31
N THR A 293 33.83 -25.52 -83.47
CA THR A 293 34.86 -25.51 -84.53
C THR A 293 34.30 -24.98 -85.85
N PHE A 294 35.19 -24.66 -86.79
CA PHE A 294 34.83 -24.26 -88.16
C PHE A 294 35.72 -24.94 -89.19
N GLY A 295 35.21 -25.12 -90.42
CA GLY A 295 35.96 -25.66 -91.56
C GLY A 295 35.95 -24.69 -92.74
N ASN A 296 37.00 -23.90 -92.89
CA ASN A 296 37.16 -22.91 -93.98
C ASN A 296 37.83 -23.48 -95.25
N SER A 297 38.22 -24.76 -95.24
CA SER A 297 38.88 -25.45 -96.34
C SER A 297 38.18 -26.77 -96.67
N THR A 298 38.33 -27.23 -97.90
CA THR A 298 37.84 -28.54 -98.37
C THR A 298 38.86 -29.64 -98.10
N GLY A 299 38.41 -30.90 -98.04
CA GLY A 299 39.28 -32.06 -97.84
C GLY A 299 39.77 -32.25 -96.40
N LEU A 300 39.14 -31.60 -95.41
CA LEU A 300 39.47 -31.74 -93.99
C LEU A 300 39.36 -33.21 -93.53
N THR A 301 40.30 -33.63 -92.69
CA THR A 301 40.53 -35.05 -92.36
C THR A 301 40.15 -35.43 -90.92
N THR A 302 39.81 -34.47 -90.05
CA THR A 302 39.54 -34.70 -88.62
C THR A 302 38.45 -33.78 -88.08
N ALA A 303 37.83 -34.19 -86.97
CA ALA A 303 36.85 -33.41 -86.21
C ALA A 303 37.37 -32.07 -85.64
N ALA A 304 38.67 -31.77 -85.72
CA ALA A 304 39.21 -30.45 -85.37
C ALA A 304 38.97 -29.38 -86.46
N CYS A 305 38.69 -29.81 -87.69
CA CYS A 305 38.51 -28.96 -88.88
C CYS A 305 39.64 -27.91 -89.03
N SER A 306 39.32 -26.64 -89.27
CA SER A 306 40.29 -25.54 -89.40
C SER A 306 40.66 -24.89 -88.06
N GLY A 307 40.02 -25.29 -86.95
CA GLY A 307 40.26 -24.76 -85.61
C GLY A 307 38.99 -24.39 -84.83
N ALA A 308 39.20 -23.86 -83.62
CA ALA A 308 38.13 -23.44 -82.71
C ALA A 308 37.56 -22.05 -83.04
N CYS A 309 36.31 -21.81 -82.64
CA CYS A 309 35.64 -20.51 -82.79
C CYS A 309 36.35 -19.39 -82.00
N ARG A 310 36.35 -18.17 -82.53
CA ARG A 310 36.99 -17.01 -81.90
C ARG A 310 36.19 -16.52 -80.68
N PRO A 311 36.84 -16.06 -79.58
CA PRO A 311 36.15 -15.39 -78.48
C PRO A 311 35.21 -14.27 -78.96
N GLY A 312 34.05 -14.15 -78.32
CA GLY A 312 33.00 -13.20 -78.73
C GLY A 312 32.17 -13.66 -79.92
N PHE A 313 32.34 -14.90 -80.39
CA PHE A 313 31.55 -15.54 -81.44
C PHE A 313 31.22 -16.99 -81.03
N TYR A 314 30.17 -17.56 -81.61
CA TYR A 314 29.89 -19.00 -81.54
C TYR A 314 29.74 -19.62 -82.93
N CYS A 315 30.06 -20.91 -83.00
CA CYS A 315 30.13 -21.68 -84.22
C CYS A 315 29.20 -22.91 -84.10
N PRO A 316 27.98 -22.87 -84.65
CA PRO A 316 27.13 -24.05 -84.80
C PRO A 316 27.81 -25.18 -85.59
N ARG A 317 27.24 -26.40 -85.56
CA ARG A 317 27.72 -27.52 -86.40
C ARG A 317 27.76 -27.12 -87.88
N GLY A 318 28.86 -27.43 -88.56
CA GLY A 318 29.04 -27.10 -89.98
C GLY A 318 29.49 -25.67 -90.28
N SER A 319 29.88 -24.89 -89.26
CA SER A 319 30.40 -23.52 -89.46
C SER A 319 31.59 -23.48 -90.42
N THR A 320 31.68 -22.45 -91.26
CA THR A 320 32.78 -22.25 -92.21
C THR A 320 33.72 -21.09 -91.84
N SER A 321 33.35 -20.27 -90.86
CA SER A 321 34.16 -19.16 -90.34
C SER A 321 34.38 -19.24 -88.82
N ALA A 322 35.55 -18.81 -88.36
CA ALA A 322 35.87 -18.65 -86.93
C ALA A 322 35.00 -17.58 -86.23
N THR A 323 34.29 -16.75 -86.99
CA THR A 323 33.43 -15.67 -86.50
C THR A 323 32.00 -15.84 -87.05
N GLN A 324 31.50 -17.07 -87.10
CA GLN A 324 30.25 -17.43 -87.79
C GLN A 324 29.02 -16.65 -87.31
N VAL A 325 28.85 -16.53 -85.98
CA VAL A 325 27.76 -15.76 -85.37
C VAL A 325 28.32 -14.95 -84.19
N PRO A 326 28.12 -13.62 -84.14
CA PRO A 326 28.57 -12.80 -83.02
C PRO A 326 27.84 -13.15 -81.72
N CYS A 327 28.53 -12.98 -80.60
CA CYS A 327 28.07 -13.38 -79.28
C CYS A 327 28.54 -12.38 -78.22
N GLY A 328 27.61 -11.53 -77.80
CA GLY A 328 27.82 -10.58 -76.74
C GLY A 328 26.56 -9.80 -76.46
N GLY A 329 26.23 -9.73 -75.19
CA GLY A 329 25.23 -8.85 -74.65
C GLY A 329 25.42 -8.76 -73.15
N VAL A 330 24.58 -7.98 -72.48
CA VAL A 330 24.56 -7.88 -71.02
C VAL A 330 24.50 -9.27 -70.37
N THR A 331 23.57 -10.12 -70.81
CA THR A 331 23.26 -11.44 -70.25
C THR A 331 24.12 -12.61 -70.77
N LEU A 332 24.94 -12.40 -71.81
CA LEU A 332 25.51 -13.49 -72.62
C LEU A 332 26.96 -13.19 -73.04
N TYR A 333 27.84 -14.19 -72.90
CA TYR A 333 29.22 -14.15 -73.37
C TYR A 333 29.62 -15.44 -74.11
N CYS A 334 30.70 -15.40 -74.89
CA CYS A 334 31.28 -16.57 -75.58
C CYS A 334 32.80 -16.61 -75.42
N PRO A 335 33.37 -17.57 -74.66
CA PRO A 335 34.80 -17.86 -74.68
C PRO A 335 35.24 -18.49 -76.03
N SER A 336 36.55 -18.70 -76.20
CA SER A 336 37.10 -19.46 -77.35
C SER A 336 36.47 -20.85 -77.47
N GLY A 337 36.13 -21.26 -78.70
CA GLY A 337 35.53 -22.57 -78.97
C GLY A 337 34.04 -22.68 -78.65
N SER A 338 33.32 -21.57 -78.44
CA SER A 338 31.90 -21.60 -78.11
C SER A 338 31.03 -22.28 -79.18
N ALA A 339 30.33 -23.33 -78.78
CA ALA A 339 29.31 -24.01 -79.58
C ALA A 339 27.96 -23.28 -79.58
N THR A 340 27.66 -22.60 -78.48
CA THR A 340 26.47 -21.79 -78.19
C THR A 340 26.85 -20.66 -77.23
N PRO A 341 26.07 -19.57 -77.13
CA PRO A 341 26.25 -18.57 -76.07
C PRO A 341 26.18 -19.17 -74.67
N THR A 342 27.08 -18.72 -73.77
CA THR A 342 26.99 -19.00 -72.33
C THR A 342 26.28 -17.85 -71.60
N PRO A 343 25.28 -18.13 -70.75
CA PRO A 343 24.68 -17.13 -69.88
C PRO A 343 25.68 -16.65 -68.83
N VAL A 344 25.50 -15.41 -68.38
CA VAL A 344 26.21 -14.86 -67.22
C VAL A 344 25.66 -15.47 -65.92
N ASP A 345 26.54 -15.80 -64.98
CA ASP A 345 26.15 -16.29 -63.66
C ASP A 345 25.60 -15.13 -62.79
N PRO A 346 24.66 -15.41 -61.86
CA PRO A 346 24.25 -14.43 -60.85
C PRO A 346 25.46 -13.81 -60.13
N GLY A 347 25.41 -12.51 -59.86
CA GLY A 347 26.50 -11.80 -59.20
C GLY A 347 27.73 -11.53 -60.08
N HIS A 348 27.66 -11.85 -61.38
CA HIS A 348 28.71 -11.56 -62.35
C HIS A 348 28.19 -10.60 -63.45
N TYR A 349 29.12 -9.90 -64.10
CA TYR A 349 28.87 -9.02 -65.25
C TYR A 349 29.77 -9.39 -66.42
N THR A 350 29.28 -9.22 -67.65
CA THR A 350 29.99 -9.63 -68.87
C THR A 350 31.07 -8.63 -69.28
N LEU A 351 32.22 -9.14 -69.73
CA LEU A 351 33.36 -8.35 -70.20
C LEU A 351 33.59 -8.50 -71.71
N ALA A 352 33.94 -7.39 -72.36
CA ALA A 352 34.49 -7.38 -73.72
C ALA A 352 35.96 -7.84 -73.71
N ASP A 353 36.54 -8.09 -74.88
CA ASP A 353 37.92 -8.58 -75.02
C ASP A 353 38.95 -7.54 -74.53
N PRO A 354 39.74 -7.83 -73.46
CA PRO A 354 40.72 -6.88 -72.94
C PRO A 354 41.95 -6.73 -73.85
N THR A 355 42.21 -7.67 -74.77
CA THR A 355 43.44 -7.67 -75.58
C THR A 355 43.51 -6.54 -76.60
N THR A 356 42.37 -5.90 -76.91
CA THR A 356 42.29 -4.74 -77.82
C THR A 356 42.37 -3.37 -77.13
N ALA A 357 42.64 -3.32 -75.82
CA ALA A 357 42.71 -2.08 -75.04
C ALA A 357 44.05 -1.31 -75.18
N ALA A 358 44.86 -1.59 -76.21
CA ALA A 358 46.14 -0.93 -76.47
C ALA A 358 46.15 -0.18 -77.81
N SER A 359 46.68 1.06 -77.79
CA SER A 359 47.17 1.86 -78.93
C SER A 359 46.25 2.04 -80.16
N TYR A 360 45.13 2.76 -80.02
CA TYR A 360 44.36 3.32 -81.16
C TYR A 360 43.78 4.72 -80.85
N SER A 361 43.46 5.49 -81.91
CA SER A 361 43.05 6.90 -81.84
C SER A 361 41.57 7.13 -81.47
N VAL A 362 41.23 8.38 -81.14
CA VAL A 362 39.94 8.78 -80.54
C VAL A 362 38.75 8.47 -81.45
N GLU A 363 38.82 8.69 -82.77
CA GLU A 363 37.72 8.35 -83.68
C GLU A 363 37.48 6.83 -83.78
N ALA A 364 38.53 6.02 -83.61
CA ALA A 364 38.43 4.57 -83.65
C ALA A 364 37.75 3.96 -82.39
N LEU A 365 37.73 4.69 -81.26
CA LEU A 365 37.02 4.23 -80.06
C LEU A 365 35.50 4.22 -80.25
N ALA A 366 34.92 5.24 -80.91
CA ALA A 366 33.47 5.35 -81.05
C ALA A 366 32.86 4.18 -81.84
N GLN A 367 33.48 3.79 -82.96
CA GLN A 367 33.02 2.65 -83.77
C GLN A 367 33.27 1.29 -83.08
N ARG A 368 34.32 1.18 -82.26
CA ARG A 368 34.64 -0.06 -81.51
C ARG A 368 33.82 -0.22 -80.23
N ALA A 369 33.38 0.87 -79.60
CA ALA A 369 32.44 0.81 -78.48
C ALA A 369 31.11 0.12 -78.89
N ALA A 370 30.63 0.40 -80.11
CA ALA A 370 29.48 -0.29 -80.68
C ALA A 370 29.72 -1.80 -80.89
N GLN A 371 30.94 -2.22 -81.23
CA GLN A 371 31.29 -3.63 -81.38
C GLN A 371 31.46 -4.34 -80.01
N ALA A 372 32.02 -3.67 -79.01
CA ALA A 372 32.16 -4.18 -77.63
C ALA A 372 30.82 -4.33 -76.85
N LEU A 373 29.73 -3.80 -77.40
CA LEU A 373 28.36 -4.08 -76.95
C LEU A 373 27.80 -5.40 -77.54
N VAL A 374 28.34 -5.85 -78.68
CA VAL A 374 27.84 -6.99 -79.47
C VAL A 374 28.72 -8.24 -79.35
N THR A 375 29.95 -8.12 -78.81
CA THR A 375 30.82 -9.25 -78.49
C THR A 375 31.34 -9.20 -77.04
N ARG A 376 31.14 -10.28 -76.29
CA ARG A 376 31.57 -10.44 -74.89
C ARG A 376 32.27 -11.80 -74.75
N VAL A 377 33.42 -11.82 -74.07
CA VAL A 377 34.32 -13.00 -74.08
C VAL A 377 34.39 -13.73 -72.75
N ALA A 378 34.03 -13.06 -71.65
CA ALA A 378 34.15 -13.57 -70.29
C ALA A 378 33.12 -12.89 -69.36
N GLN A 379 33.10 -13.34 -68.11
CA GLN A 379 32.35 -12.70 -67.02
C GLN A 379 33.26 -12.43 -65.81
N ARG A 380 32.89 -11.47 -64.96
CA ARG A 380 33.63 -11.09 -63.74
C ARG A 380 32.65 -10.90 -62.57
N ARG A 381 33.02 -11.33 -61.36
CA ARG A 381 32.24 -11.10 -60.14
C ARG A 381 32.12 -9.61 -59.86
N CYS A 382 30.95 -9.18 -59.39
CA CYS A 382 30.80 -7.85 -58.81
C CYS A 382 31.78 -7.64 -57.66
N GLU A 383 32.52 -6.54 -57.70
CA GLU A 383 33.34 -6.06 -56.59
C GLU A 383 32.48 -5.58 -55.39
N PRO A 384 33.04 -5.49 -54.17
CA PRO A 384 32.37 -4.88 -53.03
C PRO A 384 31.82 -3.47 -53.33
N GLY A 385 30.73 -3.11 -52.63
CA GLY A 385 29.93 -1.92 -52.89
C GLY A 385 29.05 -2.01 -54.14
N HIS A 386 29.05 -3.14 -54.87
CA HIS A 386 28.31 -3.30 -56.12
C HIS A 386 27.56 -4.64 -56.16
N TYR A 387 26.44 -4.67 -56.89
CA TYR A 387 25.70 -5.89 -57.19
C TYR A 387 25.43 -6.03 -58.68
N CYS A 388 25.34 -7.27 -59.13
CA CYS A 388 25.32 -7.65 -60.52
C CYS A 388 24.13 -8.55 -60.81
N VAL A 389 23.07 -7.96 -61.36
CA VAL A 389 21.83 -8.64 -61.76
C VAL A 389 21.72 -8.64 -63.29
N ALA A 390 21.30 -9.77 -63.87
CA ALA A 390 21.21 -10.01 -65.31
C ALA A 390 22.50 -9.78 -66.14
N GLY A 391 23.64 -9.47 -65.52
CA GLY A 391 24.90 -9.18 -66.20
C GLY A 391 25.29 -7.70 -66.30
N GLU A 392 24.44 -6.79 -65.82
CA GLU A 392 24.85 -5.40 -65.56
C GLU A 392 25.47 -5.27 -64.16
N ARG A 393 26.15 -4.15 -63.91
CA ARG A 393 26.90 -3.85 -62.67
C ARG A 393 26.39 -2.53 -62.08
N TYR A 394 25.66 -2.61 -60.98
CA TYR A 394 25.10 -1.46 -60.27
C TYR A 394 25.84 -1.21 -58.96
N ALA A 395 25.87 0.03 -58.48
CA ALA A 395 26.27 0.32 -57.10
C ALA A 395 25.19 -0.19 -56.12
N CYS A 396 25.60 -0.60 -54.91
CA CYS A 396 24.65 -0.90 -53.85
C CYS A 396 23.78 0.35 -53.55
N PRO A 397 22.44 0.25 -53.59
CA PRO A 397 21.57 1.38 -53.36
C PRO A 397 21.82 2.02 -51.99
N ALA A 398 21.64 3.34 -51.90
CA ALA A 398 21.71 4.02 -50.61
C ALA A 398 20.76 3.34 -49.60
N GLY A 399 21.22 3.21 -48.36
CA GLY A 399 20.56 2.41 -47.32
C GLY A 399 20.97 0.94 -47.27
N THR A 400 21.75 0.44 -48.23
CA THR A 400 22.36 -0.91 -48.20
C THR A 400 23.89 -0.83 -48.14
N PHE A 401 24.55 -1.97 -47.88
CA PHE A 401 26.00 -2.08 -48.00
C PHE A 401 26.40 -3.36 -48.74
N GLY A 402 27.50 -3.33 -49.48
CA GLY A 402 28.06 -4.47 -50.20
C GLY A 402 29.43 -4.89 -49.64
N GLY A 403 29.44 -5.65 -48.55
CA GLY A 403 30.68 -6.13 -47.92
C GLY A 403 31.31 -7.34 -48.61
N ALA A 404 30.51 -8.12 -49.34
CA ALA A 404 30.98 -9.27 -50.11
C ALA A 404 31.11 -8.97 -51.61
N SER A 405 31.87 -9.81 -52.32
CA SER A 405 31.93 -9.82 -53.78
C SER A 405 30.98 -10.87 -54.36
N GLY A 406 30.53 -10.67 -55.60
CA GLY A 406 29.58 -11.56 -56.28
C GLY A 406 28.12 -11.38 -55.83
N LEU A 407 27.75 -10.20 -55.31
CA LEU A 407 26.37 -9.89 -54.90
C LEU A 407 25.46 -9.82 -56.14
N SER A 408 24.28 -10.45 -56.08
CA SER A 408 23.35 -10.57 -57.21
C SER A 408 22.06 -9.75 -57.06
N GLU A 409 21.83 -9.13 -55.91
CA GLU A 409 20.57 -8.48 -55.55
C GLU A 409 20.76 -7.01 -55.11
N PRO A 410 19.75 -6.13 -55.30
CA PRO A 410 19.78 -4.74 -54.83
C PRO A 410 19.75 -4.61 -53.30
N THR A 411 19.53 -5.70 -52.57
CA THR A 411 19.69 -5.82 -51.11
C THR A 411 21.17 -5.84 -50.69
N CYS A 412 22.08 -6.11 -51.63
CA CYS A 412 23.52 -6.30 -51.42
C CYS A 412 23.83 -7.27 -50.26
N SER A 413 24.67 -6.90 -49.29
CA SER A 413 24.98 -7.71 -48.10
C SER A 413 24.00 -7.45 -46.94
N GLY A 414 22.97 -6.64 -47.16
CA GLY A 414 21.96 -6.27 -46.17
C GLY A 414 21.74 -4.76 -46.04
N PRO A 415 20.74 -4.36 -45.23
CA PRO A 415 20.49 -2.96 -44.89
C PRO A 415 21.63 -2.38 -44.04
N CYS A 416 21.80 -1.06 -44.12
CA CYS A 416 22.70 -0.31 -43.23
C CYS A 416 22.34 -0.57 -41.76
N ALA A 417 23.34 -0.71 -40.90
CA ALA A 417 23.14 -0.94 -39.48
C ALA A 417 22.51 0.30 -38.82
N ALA A 418 21.65 0.07 -37.82
CA ALA A 418 21.04 1.16 -37.07
C ALA A 418 22.10 2.09 -36.45
N GLY A 419 21.75 3.37 -36.28
CA GLY A 419 22.67 4.41 -35.83
C GLY A 419 23.67 4.87 -36.91
N HIS A 420 23.55 4.37 -38.15
CA HIS A 420 24.38 4.75 -39.29
C HIS A 420 23.51 4.94 -40.53
N TYR A 421 23.99 5.74 -41.48
CA TYR A 421 23.45 5.81 -42.83
C TYR A 421 24.51 5.40 -43.87
N CYS A 422 24.04 4.84 -44.98
CA CYS A 422 24.87 4.28 -46.04
C CYS A 422 24.59 5.00 -47.36
N PRO A 423 25.48 5.88 -47.84
CA PRO A 423 25.45 6.38 -49.21
C PRO A 423 25.56 5.26 -50.26
N GLU A 424 25.26 5.55 -51.51
CA GLU A 424 25.42 4.59 -52.61
C GLU A 424 26.84 4.02 -52.67
N GLY A 425 26.97 2.72 -52.93
CA GLY A 425 28.26 2.03 -53.00
C GLY A 425 28.93 1.73 -51.65
N SER A 426 28.23 1.92 -50.52
CA SER A 426 28.79 1.66 -49.17
C SER A 426 29.34 0.25 -49.01
N LEU A 427 30.57 0.12 -48.49
CA LEU A 427 31.27 -1.16 -48.33
C LEU A 427 30.93 -1.88 -47.01
N VAL A 428 30.44 -1.16 -46.00
CA VAL A 428 30.23 -1.67 -44.64
C VAL A 428 28.91 -1.18 -44.06
N ALA A 429 28.28 -2.00 -43.22
CA ALA A 429 26.99 -1.67 -42.58
C ALA A 429 27.04 -0.44 -41.67
N ARG A 430 28.24 -0.03 -41.23
CA ARG A 430 28.49 1.13 -40.36
C ARG A 430 29.24 2.24 -41.11
N ALA A 431 28.70 2.67 -42.26
CA ALA A 431 29.39 3.58 -43.18
C ALA A 431 29.57 5.00 -42.61
N VAL A 432 28.49 5.70 -42.24
CA VAL A 432 28.54 7.04 -41.62
C VAL A 432 27.67 7.08 -40.36
N PRO A 433 28.21 7.43 -39.18
CA PRO A 433 27.47 7.38 -37.92
C PRO A 433 26.53 8.59 -37.75
N CYS A 434 25.37 8.34 -37.16
CA CYS A 434 24.37 9.34 -36.81
C CYS A 434 24.56 9.75 -35.36
N GLY A 435 25.48 10.70 -35.14
CA GLY A 435 26.00 11.10 -33.83
C GLY A 435 25.45 12.42 -33.26
N SER A 436 24.24 12.84 -33.64
CA SER A 436 23.62 14.06 -33.10
C SER A 436 22.14 13.85 -32.81
N SER A 437 21.66 14.27 -31.63
CA SER A 437 20.30 14.04 -31.13
C SER A 437 19.19 14.57 -32.03
N VAL A 438 19.47 15.59 -32.84
CA VAL A 438 18.54 16.15 -33.83
C VAL A 438 18.30 15.24 -35.04
N THR A 439 19.01 14.12 -35.16
CA THR A 439 18.89 13.17 -36.27
C THR A 439 19.09 11.72 -35.83
N PHE A 440 18.24 10.80 -36.27
CA PHE A 440 18.35 9.37 -36.01
C PHE A 440 18.34 8.56 -37.30
N CYS A 441 18.81 7.31 -37.22
CA CYS A 441 19.03 6.43 -38.37
C CYS A 441 18.55 4.99 -38.07
N PRO A 442 17.30 4.64 -38.44
CA PRO A 442 16.84 3.25 -38.41
C PRO A 442 17.65 2.37 -39.38
N SER A 443 17.55 1.05 -39.21
CA SER A 443 18.16 0.08 -40.12
C SER A 443 17.71 0.35 -41.57
N GLY A 444 18.68 0.46 -42.49
CA GLY A 444 18.42 0.80 -43.89
C GLY A 444 18.46 2.29 -44.23
N SER A 445 18.92 3.17 -43.34
CA SER A 445 18.95 4.62 -43.57
C SER A 445 19.83 5.04 -44.75
N THR A 446 19.25 5.78 -45.70
CA THR A 446 19.95 6.40 -46.83
C THR A 446 20.60 7.74 -46.44
N LEU A 447 19.96 8.46 -45.52
CA LEU A 447 20.29 9.78 -45.01
C LEU A 447 19.84 9.88 -43.54
N PRO A 448 20.43 10.78 -42.73
CA PRO A 448 19.98 11.02 -41.36
C PRO A 448 18.56 11.61 -41.32
N THR A 449 17.65 10.96 -40.58
CA THR A 449 16.25 11.40 -40.45
C THR A 449 16.12 12.41 -39.33
N PRO A 450 15.53 13.60 -39.52
CA PRO A 450 15.40 14.60 -38.47
C PRO A 450 14.43 14.13 -37.36
N THR A 451 14.85 14.24 -36.11
CA THR A 451 14.03 13.89 -34.93
C THR A 451 12.81 14.81 -34.86
N THR A 452 11.60 14.24 -34.86
CA THR A 452 10.36 15.01 -34.94
C THR A 452 10.06 15.77 -33.64
N LYS A 453 9.31 16.88 -33.72
CA LYS A 453 8.95 17.66 -32.52
C LYS A 453 8.16 16.77 -31.54
N GLY A 454 8.44 16.89 -30.23
CA GLY A 454 7.87 16.02 -29.20
C GLY A 454 8.50 14.63 -29.10
N HIS A 455 9.48 14.30 -29.96
CA HIS A 455 10.19 13.04 -29.96
C HIS A 455 11.68 13.22 -29.64
N CYS A 456 12.28 12.13 -29.18
CA CYS A 456 13.65 12.05 -28.69
C CYS A 456 14.37 10.92 -29.40
N ALA A 457 15.57 11.19 -29.91
CA ALA A 457 16.38 10.19 -30.57
C ALA A 457 16.93 9.18 -29.53
N VAL A 458 16.73 7.89 -29.81
CA VAL A 458 17.17 6.78 -28.96
C VAL A 458 18.64 6.50 -29.25
N ALA A 459 19.49 6.69 -28.25
CA ALA A 459 20.92 6.41 -28.33
C ALA A 459 21.26 5.01 -27.83
N GLU A 460 22.09 4.28 -28.57
CA GLU A 460 22.94 3.25 -27.97
C GLU A 460 24.24 3.90 -27.51
N GLU A 461 24.62 3.68 -26.24
CA GLU A 461 25.96 4.00 -25.76
C GLU A 461 26.94 2.94 -26.23
N VAL A 462 27.95 3.37 -27.00
CA VAL A 462 29.06 2.54 -27.48
C VAL A 462 30.35 3.30 -27.19
N ALA A 463 31.47 2.58 -26.99
CA ALA A 463 32.75 3.18 -26.62
C ALA A 463 33.28 4.27 -27.57
N ASP A 464 32.80 4.29 -28.83
CA ASP A 464 33.14 5.30 -29.84
C ASP A 464 32.25 6.58 -29.79
N GLY A 465 31.30 6.65 -28.86
CA GLY A 465 30.30 7.72 -28.75
C GLY A 465 28.86 7.27 -29.06
N ALA A 466 27.91 8.14 -28.68
CA ALA A 466 26.47 7.86 -28.81
C ALA A 466 26.00 7.77 -30.27
N ARG A 467 25.20 6.74 -30.58
CA ARG A 467 24.66 6.49 -31.94
C ARG A 467 23.14 6.43 -31.90
N PHE A 468 22.48 7.28 -32.69
CA PHE A 468 21.04 7.48 -32.63
C PHE A 468 20.29 6.56 -33.61
N THR A 469 19.65 5.50 -33.09
CA THR A 469 19.11 4.37 -33.86
C THR A 469 17.63 4.52 -34.22
N ALA A 470 16.84 5.18 -33.37
CA ALA A 470 15.40 5.36 -33.53
C ALA A 470 14.96 6.72 -32.93
N GLN A 471 13.66 7.01 -32.94
CA GLN A 471 13.09 8.03 -32.07
C GLN A 471 11.93 7.42 -31.24
N ARG A 472 11.78 7.87 -30.00
CA ARG A 472 10.62 7.60 -29.14
C ARG A 472 9.88 8.91 -28.84
N PRO A 473 8.56 8.90 -28.58
CA PRO A 473 7.87 10.06 -28.01
C PRO A 473 8.51 10.45 -26.67
N ALA A 474 8.48 11.74 -26.30
CA ALA A 474 8.69 12.11 -24.90
C ALA A 474 7.59 11.51 -24.03
N GLU A 475 7.98 10.73 -23.02
CA GLU A 475 7.06 10.07 -22.10
C GLU A 475 6.60 11.04 -21.01
N PRO A 476 5.49 10.77 -20.29
CA PRO A 476 5.08 11.56 -19.14
C PRO A 476 6.25 11.65 -18.14
N GLY A 477 6.55 12.87 -17.68
CA GLY A 477 7.74 13.18 -16.90
C GLY A 477 8.94 13.71 -17.71
N GLU A 478 8.89 13.73 -19.03
CA GLU A 478 9.95 14.24 -19.91
C GLU A 478 9.47 15.35 -20.85
N PHE A 479 10.42 16.12 -21.40
CA PHE A 479 10.18 17.00 -22.54
C PHE A 479 11.25 16.82 -23.62
N ALA A 480 10.84 16.89 -24.88
CA ALA A 480 11.72 16.79 -26.05
C ALA A 480 12.32 18.16 -26.40
N TRP A 481 13.65 18.30 -26.27
CA TRP A 481 14.38 19.52 -26.66
C TRP A 481 15.61 19.18 -27.51
N ARG A 482 15.69 19.77 -28.71
CA ARG A 482 16.76 19.52 -29.72
C ARG A 482 16.99 18.02 -29.98
N GLY A 483 15.91 17.23 -29.97
CA GLY A 483 15.92 15.79 -30.22
C GLY A 483 16.44 14.93 -29.06
N SER A 484 16.76 15.51 -27.90
CA SER A 484 17.00 14.76 -26.66
C SER A 484 15.78 14.85 -25.75
N CYS A 485 15.49 13.77 -25.01
CA CYS A 485 14.56 13.83 -23.88
C CYS A 485 15.32 14.34 -22.66
N TYR A 486 14.72 15.30 -21.98
CA TYR A 486 15.15 15.75 -20.66
C TYR A 486 14.03 15.46 -19.67
N PRO A 487 14.32 14.91 -18.48
CA PRO A 487 13.33 14.82 -17.42
C PRO A 487 12.86 16.23 -17.05
N CYS A 488 11.56 16.39 -16.77
CA CYS A 488 10.98 17.65 -16.33
C CYS A 488 11.77 18.20 -15.13
N PRO A 489 12.17 19.49 -15.14
CA PRO A 489 12.98 20.05 -14.08
C PRO A 489 12.24 19.99 -12.74
N ALA A 490 12.95 19.64 -11.68
CA ALA A 490 12.34 19.47 -10.36
C ALA A 490 11.59 20.74 -9.94
N GLY A 491 10.35 20.56 -9.48
CA GLY A 491 9.36 21.60 -9.26
C GLY A 491 8.28 21.67 -10.35
N THR A 492 8.45 20.97 -11.47
CA THR A 492 7.46 20.86 -12.55
C THR A 492 7.06 19.41 -12.79
N TYR A 493 5.93 19.20 -13.47
CA TYR A 493 5.47 17.88 -13.91
C TYR A 493 5.10 17.89 -15.40
N GLY A 494 5.29 16.74 -16.07
CA GLY A 494 4.86 16.50 -17.44
C GLY A 494 3.79 15.41 -17.49
N SER A 495 2.52 15.78 -17.59
CA SER A 495 1.41 14.82 -17.75
C SER A 495 1.11 14.49 -19.21
N GLU A 496 1.60 15.30 -20.14
CA GLU A 496 1.37 15.15 -21.58
C GLU A 496 2.48 14.34 -22.25
N VAL A 497 2.10 13.37 -23.09
CA VAL A 497 3.01 12.71 -24.03
C VAL A 497 3.34 13.68 -25.16
N LEU A 498 4.57 13.65 -25.69
CA LEU A 498 5.08 14.59 -26.71
C LEU A 498 5.32 16.03 -26.21
N GLU A 499 5.46 16.25 -24.91
CA GLU A 499 5.76 17.57 -24.34
C GLU A 499 7.07 18.16 -24.94
N THR A 500 7.05 19.47 -25.21
CA THR A 500 8.15 20.24 -25.84
C THR A 500 8.50 21.53 -25.09
N ARG A 501 7.75 21.86 -24.03
CA ARG A 501 7.98 23.01 -23.16
C ARG A 501 9.06 22.67 -22.13
N PRO A 502 10.15 23.45 -22.00
CA PRO A 502 11.11 23.30 -20.89
C PRO A 502 10.52 23.55 -19.50
N THR A 503 9.30 24.11 -19.41
CA THR A 503 8.50 24.25 -18.19
C THR A 503 7.60 23.04 -17.90
N CYS A 504 7.59 22.04 -18.79
CA CYS A 504 6.63 20.94 -18.83
C CYS A 504 5.17 21.41 -18.69
N SER A 505 4.24 20.50 -18.35
CA SER A 505 2.79 20.75 -18.35
C SER A 505 2.39 21.79 -17.29
N GLY A 506 3.05 21.82 -16.13
CA GLY A 506 2.92 22.89 -15.15
C GLY A 506 3.82 22.74 -13.91
N PRO A 507 3.74 23.69 -12.96
CA PRO A 507 4.38 23.57 -11.64
C PRO A 507 3.71 22.47 -10.80
N CYS A 508 4.46 21.93 -9.83
CA CYS A 508 3.93 20.98 -8.85
C CYS A 508 2.82 21.62 -8.00
N ALA A 509 1.76 20.87 -7.69
CA ALA A 509 0.65 21.39 -6.90
C ALA A 509 1.10 21.71 -5.46
N ALA A 510 0.57 22.79 -4.90
CA ALA A 510 0.84 23.16 -3.52
C ALA A 510 0.43 22.02 -2.55
N GLY A 511 1.31 21.68 -1.61
CA GLY A 511 1.21 20.52 -0.73
C GLY A 511 1.96 19.27 -1.23
N TYR A 512 2.48 19.29 -2.46
CA TYR A 512 3.22 18.18 -3.07
C TYR A 512 4.60 18.65 -3.55
N TYR A 513 5.53 17.72 -3.76
CA TYR A 513 6.79 18.00 -4.43
C TYR A 513 7.02 17.10 -5.64
N CYS A 514 7.71 17.67 -6.63
CA CYS A 514 7.96 17.05 -7.91
C CYS A 514 9.49 16.95 -8.10
N PRO A 515 10.14 15.81 -7.79
CA PRO A 515 11.52 15.58 -8.21
C PRO A 515 11.65 15.57 -9.75
N VAL A 516 12.88 15.56 -10.26
CA VAL A 516 13.11 15.45 -11.71
C VAL A 516 12.41 14.22 -12.28
N GLY A 517 11.70 14.39 -13.40
CA GLY A 517 10.96 13.31 -14.04
C GLY A 517 9.51 13.12 -13.57
N SER A 518 8.92 14.07 -12.83
CA SER A 518 7.56 13.92 -12.30
C SER A 518 6.48 13.95 -13.39
N THR A 519 5.55 13.00 -13.35
CA THR A 519 4.49 12.77 -14.34
C THR A 519 3.14 13.39 -13.95
N THR A 520 2.93 13.70 -12.66
CA THR A 520 1.70 14.31 -12.14
C THR A 520 2.01 15.43 -11.15
N SER A 521 1.12 16.42 -11.06
CA SER A 521 1.24 17.56 -10.14
C SER A 521 1.21 17.18 -8.66
N THR A 522 0.80 15.95 -8.33
CA THR A 522 0.58 15.45 -6.98
C THR A 522 1.40 14.18 -6.69
N GLN A 523 2.52 13.97 -7.38
CA GLN A 523 3.21 12.67 -7.38
C GLN A 523 3.82 12.25 -6.03
N HIS A 524 4.36 13.21 -5.26
CA HIS A 524 4.86 12.95 -3.91
C HIS A 524 4.23 13.90 -2.89
N GLU A 525 3.53 13.32 -1.92
CA GLU A 525 2.90 14.05 -0.80
C GLU A 525 3.96 14.68 0.12
N CYS A 526 3.74 15.93 0.51
CA CYS A 526 4.62 16.64 1.44
C CYS A 526 4.14 16.42 2.88
N GLY A 527 4.61 15.36 3.52
CA GLY A 527 3.93 14.75 4.69
C GLY A 527 4.79 14.48 5.93
N SER A 528 5.25 15.51 6.63
CA SER A 528 5.45 15.48 8.10
C SER A 528 5.28 16.90 8.67
N ALA A 529 5.08 17.06 9.98
CA ALA A 529 4.82 18.39 10.56
C ALA A 529 5.96 19.40 10.36
N ALA A 530 7.21 18.92 10.30
CA ALA A 530 8.41 19.73 10.11
C ALA A 530 8.67 20.12 8.64
N LEU A 531 7.80 19.73 7.71
CA LEU A 531 7.97 19.91 6.26
C LEU A 531 6.74 20.55 5.62
N TYR A 532 6.96 21.41 4.62
CA TYR A 532 5.92 21.98 3.77
C TYR A 532 6.39 22.11 2.31
N CYS A 533 5.46 22.24 1.38
CA CYS A 533 5.74 22.33 -0.05
C CYS A 533 4.84 23.38 -0.71
N PRO A 534 5.31 24.63 -0.92
CA PRO A 534 4.62 25.60 -1.76
C PRO A 534 4.53 25.10 -3.22
N GLU A 535 3.67 25.74 -4.01
CA GLU A 535 3.54 25.47 -5.45
C GLU A 535 4.91 25.52 -6.15
N GLY A 536 5.17 24.56 -7.05
CA GLY A 536 6.47 24.45 -7.73
C GLY A 536 7.59 23.80 -6.92
N SER A 537 7.30 23.12 -5.79
CA SER A 537 8.35 22.53 -4.94
C SER A 537 9.10 21.37 -5.60
N ALA A 538 10.43 21.53 -5.73
CA ALA A 538 11.36 20.48 -6.18
C ALA A 538 11.63 19.38 -5.14
N LYS A 539 11.48 19.74 -3.86
CA LYS A 539 11.70 18.90 -2.68
C LYS A 539 10.96 19.53 -1.48
N PRO A 540 10.74 18.80 -0.37
CA PRO A 540 10.21 19.38 0.86
C PRO A 540 11.07 20.52 1.42
N TRP A 541 10.42 21.58 1.89
CA TRP A 541 11.05 22.69 2.61
C TRP A 541 10.95 22.42 4.11
N GLY A 542 12.03 22.65 4.86
CA GLY A 542 12.00 22.63 6.32
C GLY A 542 11.26 23.85 6.86
N VAL A 543 10.33 23.64 7.79
CA VAL A 543 9.57 24.72 8.44
C VAL A 543 10.53 25.58 9.27
N THR A 544 10.41 26.91 9.14
CA THR A 544 11.27 27.85 9.89
C THR A 544 10.92 27.84 11.38
N GLN A 545 11.91 28.08 12.25
CA GLN A 545 11.67 28.21 13.68
C GLN A 545 10.65 29.32 13.96
N GLY A 546 9.70 29.06 14.87
CA GLY A 546 8.59 29.97 15.16
C GLY A 546 7.45 29.93 14.13
N TYR A 547 7.43 28.94 13.22
CA TYR A 547 6.34 28.70 12.28
C TYR A 547 5.77 27.29 12.45
N TYR A 548 4.53 27.10 12.03
CA TYR A 548 3.82 25.82 12.05
C TYR A 548 3.13 25.52 10.71
N THR A 549 2.73 24.26 10.50
CA THR A 549 2.02 23.82 9.29
C THR A 549 0.65 23.26 9.62
N SER A 550 -0.40 23.78 8.97
CA SER A 550 -1.73 23.18 8.95
C SER A 550 -1.84 22.15 7.83
N LEU A 551 -2.78 21.22 7.96
CA LEU A 551 -3.13 20.28 6.88
C LEU A 551 -4.08 20.95 5.89
N ASP A 552 -3.80 20.81 4.59
CA ASP A 552 -4.70 21.25 3.52
C ASP A 552 -5.86 20.26 3.32
N VAL A 553 -6.74 20.18 4.31
CA VAL A 553 -8.07 19.59 4.12
C VAL A 553 -8.83 20.48 3.13
N ARG A 554 -8.93 20.03 1.87
CA ARG A 554 -9.53 20.74 0.71
C ARG A 554 -10.60 21.75 1.13
N ALA A 555 -10.25 23.03 1.11
CA ALA A 555 -11.08 24.09 1.65
C ALA A 555 -12.40 24.23 0.88
N VAL A 556 -13.51 23.90 1.54
CA VAL A 556 -14.84 24.36 1.10
C VAL A 556 -14.93 25.84 1.45
N VAL A 557 -14.99 26.70 0.43
CA VAL A 557 -14.99 28.16 0.59
C VAL A 557 -16.24 28.60 1.38
N PRO A 558 -16.09 29.36 2.49
CA PRO A 558 -17.23 29.80 3.29
C PRO A 558 -17.93 31.01 2.67
N SER A 559 -19.26 30.97 2.59
CA SER A 559 -20.09 32.15 2.31
C SER A 559 -21.46 32.10 3.00
N THR A 560 -21.99 33.28 3.32
CA THR A 560 -23.38 33.55 3.76
C THR A 560 -23.92 32.78 4.99
N THR A 561 -23.58 33.31 6.17
CA THR A 561 -24.55 33.68 7.23
C THR A 561 -25.87 32.88 7.37
N GLN A 562 -25.79 31.65 7.87
CA GLN A 562 -26.60 31.16 9.01
C GLN A 562 -26.07 29.80 9.47
N ALA A 563 -25.99 29.56 10.79
CA ALA A 563 -25.72 28.22 11.29
C ALA A 563 -26.96 27.35 11.00
N PRO A 564 -26.86 26.27 10.22
CA PRO A 564 -28.03 25.48 9.84
C PRO A 564 -28.74 24.93 11.08
N GLY A 565 -30.07 24.97 11.06
CA GLY A 565 -30.90 24.39 12.12
C GLY A 565 -30.76 22.86 12.16
N CYS A 566 -31.10 22.26 13.31
CA CYS A 566 -30.92 20.81 13.49
C CYS A 566 -31.69 19.97 12.45
N GLY A 567 -31.09 18.86 12.03
CA GLY A 567 -31.58 17.99 10.95
C GLY A 567 -32.86 17.22 11.29
N PRO A 568 -33.50 16.57 10.29
CA PRO A 568 -34.65 15.69 10.53
C PRO A 568 -34.35 14.65 11.62
N GLY A 569 -35.27 14.50 12.57
CA GLY A 569 -35.12 13.66 13.77
C GLY A 569 -34.45 14.34 14.98
N LEU A 570 -33.91 15.56 14.84
CA LEU A 570 -33.15 16.26 15.89
C LEU A 570 -33.78 17.61 16.27
N TYR A 571 -33.58 18.07 17.51
CA TYR A 571 -33.86 19.43 17.98
C TYR A 571 -32.60 20.04 18.62
N ARG A 572 -32.55 21.35 18.82
CA ARG A 572 -31.40 22.03 19.41
C ARG A 572 -31.57 22.12 20.92
N ASP A 573 -30.74 21.39 21.66
CA ASP A 573 -30.71 21.46 23.11
C ASP A 573 -29.62 22.43 23.58
N TYR A 574 -29.99 23.23 24.57
CA TYR A 574 -29.16 24.24 25.21
C TYR A 574 -28.76 23.81 26.63
N SER A 575 -29.26 22.69 27.16
CA SER A 575 -28.96 22.22 28.52
C SER A 575 -27.70 21.33 28.62
N SER A 576 -27.03 21.02 27.50
CA SER A 576 -25.89 20.09 27.44
C SER A 576 -24.61 20.75 26.95
N THR A 577 -23.78 21.24 27.88
CA THR A 577 -22.44 21.77 27.59
C THR A 577 -21.45 20.66 27.23
N ALA A 578 -21.15 20.49 25.94
CA ALA A 578 -20.06 19.61 25.49
C ALA A 578 -19.38 20.13 24.21
N ASN A 579 -18.06 20.29 24.28
CA ASN A 579 -17.21 20.75 23.18
C ASN A 579 -16.85 19.61 22.21
N ALA A 580 -16.94 19.86 20.91
CA ALA A 580 -16.27 19.03 19.90
C ALA A 580 -16.02 19.79 18.59
N PHE A 581 -14.80 20.29 18.41
CA PHE A 581 -14.16 20.35 17.09
C PHE A 581 -12.77 19.72 17.25
N MET A 582 -12.39 18.82 16.34
CA MET A 582 -11.12 18.09 16.45
C MET A 582 -10.00 18.85 15.75
N ASP A 583 -8.86 18.96 16.41
CA ASP A 583 -7.59 19.32 15.78
C ASP A 583 -6.73 18.04 15.65
N VAL A 584 -6.32 17.70 14.43
CA VAL A 584 -5.82 16.36 14.05
C VAL A 584 -4.28 16.30 14.13
N VAL A 585 -3.70 16.96 15.14
CA VAL A 585 -2.26 17.23 15.22
C VAL A 585 -1.56 16.55 16.42
N THR A 586 -2.26 16.27 17.53
CA THR A 586 -1.59 15.91 18.81
C THR A 586 -1.83 14.48 19.32
N GLY A 587 -2.85 13.76 18.84
CA GLY A 587 -3.11 12.36 19.21
C GLY A 587 -3.38 12.08 20.70
N ARG A 588 -3.60 13.13 21.52
CA ARG A 588 -3.89 13.01 22.95
C ARG A 588 -4.96 14.01 23.38
N SER A 589 -5.92 13.54 24.17
CA SER A 589 -7.05 14.32 24.66
C SER A 589 -6.59 15.47 25.57
N PRO A 590 -7.12 16.71 25.39
CA PRO A 590 -6.92 17.77 26.37
C PRO A 590 -7.77 17.48 27.62
N ILE A 591 -7.14 16.92 28.66
CA ILE A 591 -7.72 16.89 30.01
C ILE A 591 -7.60 18.30 30.59
N ALA A 592 -8.72 19.02 30.67
CA ALA A 592 -8.83 20.26 31.43
C ALA A 592 -10.27 20.38 32.00
N VAL A 593 -10.42 19.97 33.26
CA VAL A 593 -11.60 20.27 34.08
C VAL A 593 -11.40 21.66 34.68
N SER A 594 -12.46 22.45 34.85
CA SER A 594 -12.56 23.24 36.10
C SER A 594 -13.97 23.59 36.53
N TYR A 595 -14.05 23.78 37.83
CA TYR A 595 -15.16 24.15 38.69
C TYR A 595 -15.76 25.53 38.38
N GLY A 596 -17.03 25.69 38.77
CA GLY A 596 -17.51 26.90 39.44
C GLY A 596 -17.64 28.18 38.60
N ASP A 597 -18.89 28.53 38.31
CA ASP A 597 -19.35 29.92 38.18
C ASP A 597 -18.68 30.79 37.09
N VAL A 598 -18.51 30.25 35.89
CA VAL A 598 -19.04 30.78 34.60
C VAL A 598 -18.56 29.91 33.44
N SER A 599 -19.47 29.54 32.53
CA SER A 599 -19.13 28.92 31.25
C SER A 599 -20.12 29.33 30.16
N PHE A 600 -19.62 29.51 28.93
CA PHE A 600 -20.43 29.92 27.77
C PHE A 600 -20.74 28.71 26.87
N PRO A 601 -21.99 28.51 26.41
CA PRO A 601 -22.41 27.25 25.81
C PRO A 601 -22.22 27.18 24.29
N ILE A 602 -21.94 25.96 23.80
CA ILE A 602 -22.20 25.55 22.41
C ILE A 602 -23.43 24.64 22.43
N ALA A 603 -24.48 24.97 21.67
CA ALA A 603 -25.72 24.19 21.63
C ALA A 603 -25.58 22.95 20.73
N GLN A 604 -26.17 21.83 21.14
CA GLN A 604 -26.05 20.54 20.43
C GLN A 604 -27.38 20.12 19.78
N CYS A 605 -27.32 19.31 18.72
CA CYS A 605 -28.51 18.73 18.10
C CYS A 605 -28.81 17.36 18.71
N VAL A 606 -29.79 17.31 19.62
CA VAL A 606 -30.23 16.12 20.37
C VAL A 606 -31.39 15.43 19.64
N ALA A 607 -31.49 14.11 19.73
CA ALA A 607 -32.55 13.35 19.08
C ALA A 607 -33.93 13.61 19.71
N CYS A 608 -34.98 13.60 18.88
CA CYS A 608 -36.37 13.60 19.35
C CYS A 608 -36.61 12.48 20.40
N PRO A 609 -37.40 12.72 21.45
CA PRO A 609 -37.64 11.74 22.52
C PRO A 609 -38.10 10.37 22.02
N LEU A 610 -37.74 9.30 22.75
CA LEU A 610 -38.05 7.92 22.36
C LEU A 610 -39.54 7.73 22.00
N GLY A 611 -39.79 7.14 20.82
CA GLY A 611 -41.12 7.04 20.24
C GLY A 611 -41.55 8.23 19.38
N THR A 612 -40.67 9.22 19.13
CA THR A 612 -40.92 10.34 18.20
C THR A 612 -39.80 10.57 17.19
N PHE A 613 -40.14 11.16 16.05
CA PHE A 613 -39.28 11.54 14.92
C PHE A 613 -39.67 12.95 14.42
N LYS A 614 -38.92 13.52 13.48
CA LYS A 614 -39.17 14.85 12.93
C LYS A 614 -38.78 14.89 11.45
N SER A 615 -39.67 15.39 10.59
CA SER A 615 -39.57 15.26 9.12
C SER A 615 -38.80 16.38 8.42
N GLY A 616 -38.49 17.49 9.11
CA GLY A 616 -37.81 18.66 8.54
C GLY A 616 -36.82 19.31 9.50
N THR A 617 -36.08 20.30 9.01
CA THR A 617 -35.06 21.04 9.76
C THR A 617 -35.68 22.07 10.71
N GLY A 618 -34.97 22.37 11.81
CA GLY A 618 -35.33 23.45 12.75
C GLY A 618 -34.94 23.10 14.19
N ASP A 619 -35.06 24.07 15.10
CA ASP A 619 -34.40 23.95 16.42
C ASP A 619 -35.34 23.57 17.58
N GLY A 620 -36.66 23.79 17.47
CA GLY A 620 -37.60 23.49 18.55
C GLY A 620 -37.88 21.99 18.78
N LEU A 621 -38.08 21.63 20.06
CA LEU A 621 -38.49 20.29 20.53
C LEU A 621 -39.94 19.94 20.12
N GLU A 622 -40.84 20.93 20.06
CA GLU A 622 -42.26 20.76 19.71
C GLU A 622 -42.50 20.31 18.25
N LEU A 623 -41.43 20.16 17.46
CA LEU A 623 -41.45 19.67 16.07
C LEU A 623 -41.33 18.13 15.97
N CYS A 624 -41.31 17.40 17.10
CA CYS A 624 -41.23 15.94 17.15
C CYS A 624 -42.63 15.26 17.19
N GLN A 625 -42.89 14.34 16.25
CA GLN A 625 -44.16 13.61 16.03
C GLN A 625 -43.97 12.11 16.34
N ARG A 626 -45.01 11.37 16.74
CA ARG A 626 -44.86 9.94 17.13
C ARG A 626 -44.56 8.99 15.96
N CYS A 627 -43.70 8.00 16.21
CA CYS A 627 -43.36 6.95 15.25
C CYS A 627 -44.49 5.91 15.12
N PRO A 628 -44.82 5.43 13.89
CA PRO A 628 -45.60 4.22 13.70
C PRO A 628 -44.78 2.96 14.04
N GLU A 629 -45.45 1.85 14.33
CA GLU A 629 -44.83 0.63 14.87
C GLU A 629 -44.08 -0.22 13.81
N PHE A 630 -43.07 -0.96 14.28
CA PHE A 630 -42.28 -1.99 13.56
C PHE A 630 -41.43 -1.54 12.36
N THR A 631 -40.10 -1.43 12.55
CA THR A 631 -39.07 -2.24 11.86
C THR A 631 -37.66 -1.90 12.39
N THR A 632 -36.63 -2.62 11.91
CA THR A 632 -35.23 -2.56 12.36
C THR A 632 -34.66 -1.14 12.49
N VAL A 633 -34.37 -0.71 13.72
CA VAL A 633 -33.78 0.62 14.00
C VAL A 633 -32.27 0.50 14.23
N SER A 634 -31.48 1.28 13.50
CA SER A 634 -30.05 1.46 13.76
C SER A 634 -29.81 2.18 15.09
N THR A 635 -28.86 1.71 15.90
CA THR A 635 -28.36 2.48 17.05
C THR A 635 -27.56 3.72 16.59
N SER A 636 -27.31 4.64 17.52
CA SER A 636 -27.27 6.10 17.32
C SER A 636 -26.31 6.66 16.26
N ASP A 637 -25.21 5.97 15.93
CA ASP A 637 -24.06 6.60 15.25
C ASP A 637 -23.72 6.07 13.85
N ARG A 638 -24.44 5.05 13.34
CA ARG A 638 -24.21 4.43 12.00
C ARG A 638 -22.75 4.10 11.65
N ARG A 639 -21.88 3.84 12.64
CA ARG A 639 -20.43 3.64 12.47
C ARG A 639 -19.93 2.21 12.71
N SER A 640 -20.79 1.29 13.15
CA SER A 640 -20.41 -0.10 13.43
C SER A 640 -21.51 -1.09 13.03
N CYS A 641 -21.08 -2.26 12.54
CA CYS A 641 -21.93 -3.40 12.23
C CYS A 641 -21.73 -4.46 13.32
N LEU A 642 -22.75 -4.68 14.16
CA LEU A 642 -22.72 -5.71 15.21
C LEU A 642 -23.83 -6.73 14.98
N CYS A 643 -23.43 -8.00 14.82
CA CYS A 643 -24.37 -9.11 14.70
C CYS A 643 -24.79 -9.62 16.09
N PHE A 644 -26.08 -9.91 16.25
CA PHE A 644 -26.59 -10.73 17.36
C PHE A 644 -27.17 -12.02 16.82
N ARG A 645 -26.91 -13.13 17.51
CA ARG A 645 -27.36 -14.47 17.14
C ARG A 645 -28.69 -14.77 17.83
N LEU A 646 -29.74 -15.06 17.07
CA LEU A 646 -30.93 -15.73 17.63
C LEU A 646 -30.62 -17.21 17.88
N ALA A 647 -31.30 -17.80 18.86
CA ALA A 647 -31.18 -19.23 19.13
C ALA A 647 -31.72 -20.03 17.93
N GLY A 648 -30.88 -20.86 17.31
CA GLY A 648 -31.24 -21.73 16.17
C GLY A 648 -30.54 -21.44 14.84
N GLY A 649 -29.65 -20.45 14.75
CA GLY A 649 -28.89 -20.15 13.51
C GLY A 649 -27.48 -20.74 13.46
N ASP A 650 -27.05 -21.21 12.28
CA ASP A 650 -25.72 -21.79 12.00
C ASP A 650 -24.54 -20.86 12.33
N SER A 651 -23.34 -21.44 12.42
CA SER A 651 -22.11 -20.73 12.80
C SER A 651 -21.30 -20.24 11.59
N PHE A 652 -21.04 -18.93 11.55
CA PHE A 652 -20.07 -18.31 10.66
C PHE A 652 -18.68 -18.22 11.34
N ASP A 653 -17.60 -18.40 10.58
CA ASP A 653 -16.23 -18.38 11.11
C ASP A 653 -15.59 -16.98 11.03
N VAL A 654 -15.24 -16.44 12.20
CA VAL A 654 -14.57 -15.14 12.39
C VAL A 654 -13.04 -15.21 12.31
N SER A 655 -12.46 -16.38 11.96
CA SER A 655 -11.02 -16.54 11.75
C SER A 655 -10.49 -15.76 10.54
N SER A 656 -11.28 -15.68 9.47
CA SER A 656 -10.83 -15.32 8.11
C SER A 656 -11.45 -14.04 7.54
N PHE A 657 -12.60 -13.61 8.04
CA PHE A 657 -13.34 -12.45 7.54
C PHE A 657 -13.76 -11.47 8.64
N SER A 658 -13.85 -10.19 8.25
CA SER A 658 -14.26 -9.04 9.06
C SER A 658 -15.48 -8.35 8.41
N LEU A 659 -16.36 -7.77 9.22
CA LEU A 659 -17.46 -6.91 8.73
C LEU A 659 -16.99 -5.45 8.63
N ARG A 660 -17.31 -4.80 7.51
CA ARG A 660 -17.02 -3.38 7.22
C ARG A 660 -18.32 -2.65 6.87
N PHE A 661 -18.50 -1.44 7.40
CA PHE A 661 -19.57 -0.55 6.94
C PHE A 661 -19.13 0.16 5.65
N ALA A 662 -19.89 0.00 4.58
CA ALA A 662 -19.58 0.54 3.26
C ALA A 662 -20.31 1.87 3.06
N MET A 663 -19.57 2.98 3.16
CA MET A 663 -20.15 4.33 3.16
C MET A 663 -20.86 4.72 1.85
N ALA A 664 -20.57 4.04 0.74
CA ALA A 664 -21.22 4.29 -0.56
C ALA A 664 -22.59 3.59 -0.71
N SER A 665 -22.76 2.42 -0.09
CA SER A 665 -23.98 1.60 -0.11
C SER A 665 -24.83 1.74 1.16
N LEU A 666 -24.27 2.35 2.22
CA LEU A 666 -24.83 2.46 3.57
C LEU A 666 -25.20 1.10 4.20
N SER A 667 -24.50 0.04 3.80
CA SER A 667 -24.72 -1.34 4.24
C SER A 667 -23.49 -1.95 4.92
N CYS A 668 -23.65 -3.15 5.46
CA CYS A 668 -22.58 -3.94 6.09
C CYS A 668 -22.12 -5.04 5.13
N GLU A 669 -20.82 -5.04 4.79
CA GLU A 669 -20.21 -5.93 3.79
C GLU A 669 -19.07 -6.75 4.43
N LEU A 670 -18.78 -7.95 3.92
CA LEU A 670 -17.74 -8.85 4.44
C LEU A 670 -16.44 -8.72 3.65
N VAL A 671 -15.30 -8.60 4.34
CA VAL A 671 -13.96 -8.43 3.75
C VAL A 671 -12.90 -9.30 4.44
N PRO A 672 -11.85 -9.79 3.74
CA PRO A 672 -10.78 -10.58 4.38
C PRO A 672 -9.99 -9.78 5.42
N LYS A 673 -9.67 -10.42 6.54
CA LYS A 673 -9.10 -9.74 7.73
C LYS A 673 -7.74 -9.07 7.49
N ALA A 674 -6.89 -9.67 6.66
CA ALA A 674 -5.57 -9.15 6.31
C ALA A 674 -5.57 -7.75 5.64
N LEU A 675 -6.72 -7.29 5.14
CA LEU A 675 -6.86 -5.94 4.56
C LEU A 675 -7.08 -4.84 5.63
N ALA A 676 -7.39 -5.21 6.88
CA ALA A 676 -7.76 -4.27 7.94
C ALA A 676 -6.59 -3.83 8.84
N GLU A 677 -5.50 -4.62 8.89
CA GLU A 677 -4.40 -4.42 9.85
C GLU A 677 -3.37 -3.37 9.38
N GLY A 678 -3.45 -2.93 8.12
CA GLY A 678 -2.54 -1.93 7.51
C GLY A 678 -2.89 -0.45 7.74
N MET A 679 -3.74 -0.13 8.73
CA MET A 679 -4.22 1.25 9.00
C MET A 679 -4.04 1.69 10.47
N GLY A 680 -3.09 1.10 11.19
CA GLY A 680 -2.76 1.43 12.58
C GLY A 680 -1.43 2.20 12.74
N ASP A 681 -1.38 3.03 13.78
CA ASP A 681 -0.20 3.55 14.48
C ASP A 681 0.95 4.17 13.67
N GLY A 682 0.90 5.50 13.56
CA GLY A 682 1.69 6.36 14.47
C GLY A 682 3.22 6.40 14.37
N VAL A 683 3.85 5.52 13.59
CA VAL A 683 5.28 5.59 13.25
C VAL A 683 5.44 6.43 11.98
N ALA A 684 6.36 7.38 12.01
CA ALA A 684 6.65 8.25 10.86
C ALA A 684 7.41 7.50 9.76
N SER A 685 6.69 6.73 8.95
CA SER A 685 7.06 6.54 7.54
C SER A 685 6.85 7.84 6.76
N ASN A 686 7.57 8.03 5.65
CA ASN A 686 7.46 9.22 4.79
C ASN A 686 6.18 9.23 3.93
N SER A 687 5.04 8.82 4.49
CA SER A 687 3.78 8.59 3.78
C SER A 687 2.59 8.88 4.71
N SER A 688 2.38 10.16 5.02
CA SER A 688 1.14 10.62 5.65
C SER A 688 0.24 11.25 4.58
N ALA A 689 -0.98 10.70 4.44
CA ALA A 689 -1.95 11.04 3.40
C ALA A 689 -2.62 12.42 3.57
N TYR A 690 -1.88 13.40 4.07
CA TYR A 690 -2.32 14.76 4.37
C TYR A 690 -1.20 15.75 4.06
N THR A 691 -1.42 16.57 3.04
CA THR A 691 -0.43 17.50 2.49
C THR A 691 -0.40 18.86 3.21
N ARG A 692 0.75 19.54 3.08
CA ARG A 692 1.05 20.83 3.72
C ARG A 692 1.63 21.81 2.71
N SER A 693 0.83 22.76 2.23
CA SER A 693 1.24 23.74 1.22
C SER A 693 2.02 24.93 1.79
N GLN A 694 1.69 25.36 3.00
CA GLN A 694 2.15 26.62 3.58
C GLN A 694 2.54 26.47 5.05
N GLN A 695 3.33 27.43 5.52
CA GLN A 695 3.66 27.59 6.94
C GLN A 695 3.14 28.94 7.46
N PHE A 696 2.71 28.98 8.71
CA PHE A 696 2.10 30.14 9.37
C PHE A 696 2.96 30.55 10.57
N PRO A 697 3.13 31.86 10.84
CA PRO A 697 3.87 32.32 12.01
C PRO A 697 3.14 31.92 13.30
N CYS A 698 3.88 31.63 14.38
CA CYS A 698 3.25 31.35 15.67
C CYS A 698 2.57 32.60 16.23
N GLU A 699 1.29 32.48 16.55
CA GLU A 699 0.53 33.54 17.21
C GLU A 699 0.77 33.53 18.73
N LYS A 700 0.50 34.68 19.37
CA LYS A 700 0.63 34.84 20.82
C LYS A 700 -0.17 33.78 21.59
N GLY A 701 0.43 33.25 22.65
CA GLY A 701 -0.07 32.14 23.46
C GLY A 701 0.29 30.74 22.93
N TYR A 702 1.04 30.61 21.85
CA TYR A 702 1.43 29.32 21.28
C TYR A 702 2.94 29.23 21.06
N ILE A 703 3.46 28.00 21.11
CA ILE A 703 4.84 27.65 20.77
C ILE A 703 4.86 26.86 19.47
N CYS A 704 5.78 27.18 18.56
CA CYS A 704 5.88 26.53 17.25
C CYS A 704 7.28 25.99 17.02
N ASN A 705 7.45 24.68 17.23
CA ASN A 705 8.73 23.99 17.12
C ASN A 705 8.58 22.73 16.26
N ALA A 706 9.57 22.45 15.41
CA ALA A 706 9.52 21.41 14.37
C ALA A 706 8.20 21.43 13.53
N GLY A 707 7.66 22.63 13.29
CA GLY A 707 6.41 22.85 12.56
C GLY A 707 5.11 22.46 13.28
N VAL A 708 5.18 22.02 14.55
CA VAL A 708 4.02 21.73 15.39
C VAL A 708 3.68 22.95 16.26
N ARG A 709 2.45 23.47 16.12
CA ARG A 709 1.87 24.48 17.02
C ARG A 709 1.30 23.79 18.26
N SER A 710 1.81 24.15 19.43
CA SER A 710 1.28 23.72 20.73
C SER A 710 0.87 24.94 21.55
N PRO A 711 -0.20 24.89 22.36
CA PRO A 711 -0.53 25.98 23.29
C PRO A 711 0.58 26.15 24.33
N CYS A 712 0.80 27.37 24.81
CA CYS A 712 1.60 27.59 26.01
C CYS A 712 1.03 26.76 27.17
N PRO A 713 1.88 26.02 27.92
CA PRO A 713 1.43 25.23 29.06
C PRO A 713 0.71 26.11 30.08
N ALA A 714 -0.33 25.59 30.73
CA ALA A 714 -1.02 26.34 31.79
C ALA A 714 -0.02 26.70 32.90
N GLY A 715 -0.16 27.90 33.45
CA GLY A 715 0.82 28.54 34.34
C GLY A 715 1.87 29.39 33.61
N TYR A 716 1.98 29.28 32.29
CA TYR A 716 2.88 30.08 31.45
C TYR A 716 2.10 30.92 30.43
N TYR A 717 2.74 31.97 29.90
CA TYR A 717 2.17 32.84 28.87
C TYR A 717 3.16 33.11 27.73
N GLY A 718 2.64 33.36 26.54
CA GLY A 718 3.43 33.79 25.37
C GLY A 718 2.90 35.11 24.84
N ASP A 719 3.62 36.21 25.08
CA ASP A 719 3.28 37.56 24.60
C ASP A 719 3.99 37.93 23.29
N GLN A 720 4.92 37.10 22.81
CA GLN A 720 5.64 37.25 21.56
C GLN A 720 4.99 36.42 20.43
N GLU A 721 5.21 36.86 19.19
CA GLU A 721 4.94 36.06 17.99
C GLU A 721 6.18 35.26 17.60
N MET A 722 6.00 34.16 16.89
CA MET A 722 7.07 33.22 16.52
C MET A 722 7.80 32.56 17.71
N GLU A 723 7.14 32.44 18.86
CA GLU A 723 7.70 31.79 20.06
C GLU A 723 8.06 30.31 19.81
N THR A 724 9.19 29.89 20.38
CA THR A 724 9.80 28.56 20.23
C THR A 724 10.20 27.91 21.55
N GLN A 725 10.30 28.67 22.64
CA GLN A 725 10.72 28.17 23.95
C GLN A 725 9.59 27.37 24.60
N ALA A 726 9.90 26.18 25.11
CA ALA A 726 8.90 25.31 25.76
C ALA A 726 8.31 25.90 27.05
N THR A 727 8.94 26.94 27.61
CA THR A 727 8.46 27.76 28.74
C THR A 727 7.65 28.99 28.33
N CYS A 728 7.53 29.27 27.02
CA CYS A 728 7.07 30.56 26.50
C CYS A 728 7.85 31.75 27.10
N ALA A 729 7.27 32.95 27.03
CA ALA A 729 7.87 34.20 27.50
C ALA A 729 8.04 34.27 29.04
N GLY A 730 7.21 33.54 29.80
CA GLY A 730 7.40 33.41 31.24
C GLY A 730 6.24 32.74 31.98
N VAL A 731 6.39 32.65 33.31
CA VAL A 731 5.33 32.20 34.24
C VAL A 731 4.30 33.30 34.51
N CYS A 732 3.08 32.90 34.83
CA CYS A 732 1.99 33.81 35.19
C CYS A 732 2.35 34.69 36.41
N ALA A 733 1.88 35.94 36.41
CA ALA A 733 2.13 36.89 37.49
C ALA A 733 1.41 36.51 38.79
N ALA A 734 2.01 36.87 39.92
CA ALA A 734 1.39 36.70 41.24
C ALA A 734 0.05 37.48 41.34
N GLY A 735 -1.00 36.81 41.80
CA GLY A 735 -2.38 37.31 41.85
C GLY A 735 -3.23 36.96 40.62
N PHE A 736 -2.63 36.34 39.60
CA PHE A 736 -3.26 35.94 38.35
C PHE A 736 -3.02 34.45 38.06
N TYR A 737 -3.86 33.86 37.21
CA TYR A 737 -3.66 32.50 36.70
C TYR A 737 -3.75 32.48 35.17
N CYS A 738 -3.01 31.55 34.57
CA CYS A 738 -2.83 31.44 33.12
C CYS A 738 -3.33 30.07 32.66
N PRO A 739 -4.55 29.96 32.08
CA PRO A 739 -4.98 28.74 31.40
C PRO A 739 -4.10 28.44 30.16
N LEU A 740 -4.38 27.32 29.48
CA LEU A 740 -3.70 26.98 28.23
C LEU A 740 -3.81 28.11 27.21
N ALA A 741 -2.70 28.43 26.56
CA ALA A 741 -2.55 29.51 25.57
C ALA A 741 -2.77 30.96 26.04
N SER A 742 -2.52 31.27 27.31
CA SER A 742 -2.46 32.67 27.79
C SER A 742 -1.49 33.56 27.01
N ARG A 743 -1.94 34.77 26.67
CA ARG A 743 -1.23 35.75 25.82
C ARG A 743 -0.47 36.84 26.59
N ASN A 744 -0.60 36.86 27.91
CA ASN A 744 -0.04 37.85 28.82
C ASN A 744 0.12 37.23 30.22
N SER A 745 0.99 37.81 31.05
CA SER A 745 1.24 37.35 32.43
C SER A 745 0.07 37.56 33.39
N THR A 746 -0.92 38.36 33.00
CA THR A 746 -2.09 38.75 33.81
C THR A 746 -3.40 38.28 33.18
N ALA A 747 -3.41 37.08 32.60
CA ALA A 747 -4.51 36.61 31.75
C ALA A 747 -5.87 36.54 32.44
N LEU A 748 -5.95 35.99 33.66
CA LEU A 748 -7.16 35.97 34.48
C LEU A 748 -6.82 36.30 35.93
N VAL A 749 -7.63 37.15 36.58
CA VAL A 749 -7.46 37.54 37.99
C VAL A 749 -7.98 36.43 38.90
N CYS A 750 -7.34 36.20 40.05
CA CYS A 750 -7.79 35.17 41.01
C CYS A 750 -9.22 35.41 41.54
N GLY A 751 -9.63 36.68 41.66
CA GLY A 751 -11.03 37.11 41.61
C GLY A 751 -11.83 37.02 42.91
N HIS A 752 -11.61 36.01 43.75
CA HIS A 752 -12.44 35.76 44.93
C HIS A 752 -11.63 35.46 46.20
N ALA A 753 -12.17 35.80 47.38
CA ALA A 753 -11.47 35.64 48.65
C ALA A 753 -11.15 34.18 49.03
N SER A 754 -11.98 33.23 48.57
CA SER A 754 -11.77 31.79 48.84
C SER A 754 -10.60 31.17 48.09
N VAL A 755 -9.91 31.92 47.23
CA VAL A 755 -8.78 31.46 46.41
C VAL A 755 -7.62 32.45 46.44
N PHE A 756 -6.43 31.95 46.10
CA PHE A 756 -5.22 32.76 45.89
C PHE A 756 -4.37 32.16 44.75
N CYS A 757 -3.57 33.01 44.11
CA CYS A 757 -2.83 32.67 42.90
C CYS A 757 -1.34 33.04 43.06
N PRO A 758 -0.46 32.13 43.54
CA PRO A 758 0.98 32.33 43.47
C PRO A 758 1.47 32.43 42.02
N SER A 759 2.70 32.89 41.79
CA SER A 759 3.28 32.94 40.45
C SER A 759 3.30 31.57 39.77
N GLY A 760 3.01 31.54 38.46
CA GLY A 760 2.85 30.30 37.70
C GLY A 760 1.53 29.55 37.92
N SER A 761 0.52 30.15 38.56
CA SER A 761 -0.78 29.49 38.79
C SER A 761 -1.47 29.07 37.49
N VAL A 762 -1.90 27.81 37.43
CA VAL A 762 -2.66 27.23 36.31
C VAL A 762 -4.18 27.45 36.46
N VAL A 763 -4.65 27.48 37.71
CA VAL A 763 -6.03 27.76 38.16
C VAL A 763 -5.95 28.41 39.56
N PRO A 764 -7.02 29.08 40.04
CA PRO A 764 -7.06 29.59 41.41
C PRO A 764 -6.90 28.48 42.46
N THR A 765 -5.99 28.67 43.43
CA THR A 765 -5.75 27.68 44.49
C THR A 765 -6.67 27.97 45.68
N PRO A 766 -7.44 27.00 46.20
CA PRO A 766 -8.32 27.23 47.35
C PRO A 766 -7.54 27.57 48.62
N VAL A 767 -8.03 28.56 49.35
CA VAL A 767 -7.48 28.95 50.66
C VAL A 767 -7.80 27.87 51.70
N TRP A 768 -6.83 27.58 52.55
CA TRP A 768 -6.94 26.51 53.55
C TRP A 768 -7.89 26.89 54.70
N LEU A 769 -8.49 25.88 55.33
CA LEU A 769 -9.31 26.11 56.53
C LEU A 769 -8.45 26.74 57.65
N GLY A 770 -8.95 27.84 58.23
CA GLY A 770 -8.19 28.65 59.21
C GLY A 770 -7.28 29.71 58.57
N TYR A 771 -7.30 29.86 57.25
CA TYR A 771 -6.49 30.84 56.51
C TYR A 771 -7.39 31.85 55.76
N TYR A 772 -6.83 33.01 55.43
CA TYR A 772 -7.42 34.05 54.60
C TYR A 772 -6.42 34.50 53.51
N SER A 773 -6.94 34.92 52.35
CA SER A 773 -6.12 35.39 51.22
C SER A 773 -5.87 36.89 51.28
N ILE A 774 -4.66 37.32 50.89
CA ILE A 774 -4.26 38.74 50.81
C ILE A 774 -3.40 39.00 49.57
N ARG A 775 -2.94 40.24 49.44
CA ARG A 775 -1.90 40.68 48.50
C ARG A 775 -0.59 40.97 49.25
N SER A 776 0.51 40.32 48.88
CA SER A 776 1.83 40.44 49.52
C SER A 776 2.33 41.88 49.65
N ALA A 777 2.03 42.73 48.67
CA ALA A 777 2.43 44.13 48.64
C ALA A 777 1.75 45.04 49.70
N ALA A 778 0.76 44.56 50.44
CA ALA A 778 0.01 45.35 51.43
C ALA A 778 0.67 45.42 52.82
N ASP A 779 1.50 44.44 53.18
CA ASP A 779 2.04 44.26 54.54
C ASP A 779 3.42 44.92 54.79
N SER A 780 3.89 45.78 53.87
CA SER A 780 5.19 46.46 54.03
C SER A 780 5.09 47.69 54.94
N GLU A 781 4.97 47.48 56.26
CA GLU A 781 4.88 48.53 57.30
C GLU A 781 6.18 49.37 57.48
N LEU A 782 6.55 50.14 56.46
CA LEU A 782 7.51 51.24 56.53
C LEU A 782 6.92 52.50 55.85
N LEU A 783 6.10 53.20 56.63
CA LEU A 783 5.50 54.51 56.34
C LEU A 783 6.59 55.57 56.03
N PRO A 784 6.34 56.58 55.16
CA PRO A 784 5.37 57.63 55.51
C PRO A 784 4.54 58.28 54.38
N SER A 785 3.49 58.98 54.82
CA SER A 785 2.85 60.17 54.22
C SER A 785 2.41 60.15 52.74
N ALA A 786 1.12 60.39 52.52
CA ALA A 786 0.55 60.59 51.20
C ALA A 786 1.00 61.91 50.54
N SER A 787 1.70 61.82 49.41
CA SER A 787 1.72 62.84 48.37
C SER A 787 2.11 62.26 47.00
N GLY A 788 1.22 62.39 46.01
CA GLY A 788 1.57 62.30 44.59
C GLY A 788 2.00 60.93 44.03
N PHE A 789 1.03 60.08 43.69
CA PHE A 789 0.98 59.52 42.34
C PHE A 789 -0.48 59.34 41.92
N GLU A 790 -0.92 60.16 40.97
CA GLU A 790 -2.24 60.02 40.35
C GLU A 790 -2.29 58.82 39.40
N ALA A 791 -3.49 58.45 38.98
CA ALA A 791 -3.73 57.34 38.07
C ALA A 791 -2.94 57.47 36.75
N LEU A 792 -2.12 56.46 36.42
CA LEU A 792 -1.81 56.15 35.04
C LEU A 792 -2.76 55.06 34.55
N SER A 793 -3.79 55.50 33.83
CA SER A 793 -4.54 54.66 32.92
C SER A 793 -3.68 54.34 31.68
N VAL A 794 -3.76 53.10 31.21
CA VAL A 794 -3.43 52.76 29.82
C VAL A 794 -4.62 51.98 29.26
N VAL A 795 -5.09 52.38 28.08
CA VAL A 795 -6.37 51.95 27.51
C VAL A 795 -6.15 51.12 26.25
N SER A 796 -6.72 49.92 26.20
CA SER A 796 -7.53 49.47 25.06
C SER A 796 -8.39 48.25 25.44
N THR A 797 -9.46 48.02 24.67
CA THR A 797 -10.38 46.85 24.74
C THR A 797 -11.04 46.53 26.10
N GLY A 798 -12.13 47.23 26.39
CA GLY A 798 -13.42 46.57 26.68
C GLY A 798 -13.74 46.06 28.09
N GLU A 799 -12.76 45.67 28.91
CA GLU A 799 -13.02 45.07 30.22
C GLU A 799 -12.82 46.03 31.40
N GLN A 800 -13.53 45.77 32.51
CA GLN A 800 -13.56 46.65 33.67
C GLN A 800 -12.22 46.65 34.43
N ALA A 801 -11.80 47.83 34.89
CA ALA A 801 -10.57 48.00 35.64
C ALA A 801 -10.56 47.13 36.90
N VAL A 802 -9.55 46.26 37.01
CA VAL A 802 -9.43 45.28 38.11
C VAL A 802 -9.31 46.02 39.45
N ILE A 803 -10.30 45.83 40.32
CA ILE A 803 -10.29 46.37 41.68
C ILE A 803 -9.13 45.72 42.45
N ASN A 804 -8.29 46.54 43.10
CA ASN A 804 -7.04 46.08 43.75
C ASN A 804 -7.21 44.93 44.75
N GLU A 805 -8.42 44.73 45.28
CA GLU A 805 -8.81 43.71 46.27
C GLU A 805 -8.97 42.29 45.69
N ALA A 806 -9.12 42.17 44.36
CA ALA A 806 -9.25 40.91 43.64
C ALA A 806 -7.89 40.23 43.33
N ILE A 807 -6.79 40.98 43.43
CA ILE A 807 -5.42 40.51 43.18
C ILE A 807 -4.89 39.89 44.48
N ARG A 808 -5.00 38.57 44.63
CA ARG A 808 -4.58 37.84 45.84
C ARG A 808 -3.60 36.73 45.52
N ASP A 809 -2.39 36.82 46.08
CA ASP A 809 -1.22 36.01 45.73
C ASP A 809 -0.71 35.11 46.85
N VAL A 810 -1.11 35.35 48.10
CA VAL A 810 -0.67 34.60 49.28
C VAL A 810 -1.80 34.41 50.29
N GLN A 811 -1.72 33.33 51.09
CA GLN A 811 -2.62 33.06 52.21
C GLN A 811 -1.90 33.19 53.56
N ARG A 812 -2.56 33.81 54.55
CA ARG A 812 -2.13 33.94 55.95
C ARG A 812 -3.06 33.16 56.87
N ARG A 813 -2.54 32.62 57.98
CA ARG A 813 -3.38 31.98 59.03
C ARG A 813 -4.08 33.07 59.84
N CYS A 814 -5.34 32.86 60.23
CA CYS A 814 -6.01 33.77 61.16
C CYS A 814 -5.25 33.90 62.49
N GLU A 815 -4.99 35.13 62.91
CA GLU A 815 -4.48 35.45 64.23
C GLU A 815 -5.57 35.26 65.32
N PRO A 816 -5.20 34.98 66.58
CA PRO A 816 -6.15 34.90 67.70
C PRO A 816 -7.06 36.13 67.80
N GLY A 817 -8.27 35.93 68.31
CA GLY A 817 -9.34 36.92 68.32
C GLY A 817 -10.09 37.05 66.98
N SER A 818 -9.68 36.31 65.94
CA SER A 818 -10.38 36.23 64.65
C SER A 818 -10.60 34.77 64.22
N PHE A 819 -11.66 34.52 63.44
CA PHE A 819 -11.90 33.25 62.76
C PHE A 819 -11.88 33.43 61.24
N CYS A 820 -11.43 32.40 60.53
CA CYS A 820 -11.26 32.41 59.08
C CYS A 820 -12.25 31.44 58.42
N ARG A 821 -13.08 31.95 57.51
CA ARG A 821 -14.07 31.14 56.78
C ARG A 821 -14.22 31.66 55.36
N GLY A 822 -14.25 30.76 54.37
CA GLY A 822 -14.36 31.15 52.95
C GLY A 822 -13.16 31.93 52.41
N GLY A 823 -12.00 31.88 53.08
CA GLY A 823 -10.82 32.68 52.74
C GLY A 823 -10.87 34.14 53.21
N GLU A 824 -11.88 34.50 54.02
CA GLU A 824 -12.00 35.81 54.68
C GLU A 824 -11.78 35.69 56.18
N LYS A 825 -11.31 36.79 56.78
CA LYS A 825 -11.01 36.93 58.22
C LYS A 825 -12.10 37.76 58.88
N PHE A 826 -12.72 37.22 59.93
CA PHE A 826 -13.75 37.88 60.72
C PHE A 826 -13.31 37.98 62.19
N PRO A 827 -13.56 39.10 62.90
CA PRO A 827 -13.32 39.17 64.34
C PRO A 827 -14.27 38.22 65.08
N CYS A 828 -13.84 37.68 66.22
CA CYS A 828 -14.72 36.93 67.11
C CYS A 828 -15.89 37.82 67.58
N PRO A 829 -17.15 37.36 67.52
CA PRO A 829 -18.31 38.19 67.82
C PRO A 829 -18.38 38.56 69.30
N ALA A 830 -19.00 39.71 69.60
CA ALA A 830 -19.08 40.20 70.97
C ALA A 830 -19.77 39.19 71.92
N GLY A 831 -19.19 39.01 73.10
CA GLY A 831 -19.58 37.99 74.08
C GLY A 831 -18.84 36.66 73.92
N HIS A 832 -18.12 36.47 72.82
CA HIS A 832 -17.25 35.31 72.57
C HIS A 832 -15.77 35.73 72.50
N TYR A 833 -14.86 34.75 72.51
CA TYR A 833 -13.41 34.94 72.39
C TYR A 833 -12.78 33.80 71.58
N GLY A 834 -11.61 34.06 71.00
CA GLY A 834 -10.80 33.03 70.32
C GLY A 834 -9.34 33.13 70.74
N ASP A 835 -8.81 32.10 71.41
CA ASP A 835 -7.40 32.04 71.84
C ASP A 835 -6.48 31.30 70.83
N GLN A 836 -7.07 30.62 69.84
CA GLN A 836 -6.36 29.79 68.87
C GLN A 836 -6.04 30.51 67.56
N SER A 837 -4.85 30.24 66.99
CA SER A 837 -4.52 30.66 65.62
C SER A 837 -5.18 29.73 64.60
N GLY A 838 -5.80 30.27 63.57
CA GLY A 838 -6.49 29.49 62.53
C GLY A 838 -7.85 28.95 62.95
N GLU A 839 -8.50 29.59 63.91
CA GLU A 839 -9.89 29.34 64.29
C GLU A 839 -10.81 29.42 63.05
N VAL A 840 -11.83 28.56 63.00
CA VAL A 840 -12.81 28.45 61.90
C VAL A 840 -14.26 28.54 62.38
N SER A 841 -14.47 28.42 63.69
CA SER A 841 -15.77 28.55 64.33
C SER A 841 -16.25 30.00 64.30
N PRO A 842 -17.45 30.32 63.78
CA PRO A 842 -18.04 31.66 63.93
C PRO A 842 -18.47 31.96 65.38
N LEU A 843 -18.40 30.97 66.27
CA LEU A 843 -18.53 31.16 67.73
C LEU A 843 -17.16 31.28 68.40
N CYS A 844 -16.06 31.25 67.63
CA CYS A 844 -14.70 31.07 68.09
C CYS A 844 -14.57 29.94 69.14
N THR A 845 -13.58 30.04 70.02
CA THR A 845 -13.21 29.00 70.98
C THR A 845 -14.19 28.92 72.16
N GLY A 846 -14.83 30.04 72.56
CA GLY A 846 -15.83 30.00 73.62
C GLY A 846 -16.51 31.31 73.96
N ARG A 847 -17.40 31.25 74.96
CA ARG A 847 -18.09 32.41 75.56
C ARG A 847 -17.26 33.07 76.65
N CYS A 848 -17.43 34.37 76.82
CA CYS A 848 -16.82 35.13 77.91
C CYS A 848 -17.22 34.58 79.30
N SER A 849 -16.29 34.61 80.26
CA SER A 849 -16.51 34.18 81.64
C SER A 849 -17.51 35.09 82.37
N ARG A 850 -18.35 34.53 83.23
CA ARG A 850 -19.15 35.32 84.19
C ARG A 850 -18.27 36.29 84.99
N GLY A 851 -18.75 37.52 85.19
CA GLY A 851 -17.99 38.61 85.81
C GLY A 851 -17.06 39.37 84.86
N TYR A 852 -16.93 38.92 83.60
CA TYR A 852 -16.18 39.57 82.54
C TYR A 852 -17.08 39.84 81.32
N TYR A 853 -16.67 40.78 80.47
CA TYR A 853 -17.27 40.98 79.15
C TYR A 853 -16.20 40.97 78.06
N CYS A 854 -16.61 40.55 76.86
CA CYS A 854 -15.73 40.35 75.72
C CYS A 854 -16.25 41.19 74.54
N PRO A 855 -15.60 42.32 74.21
CA PRO A 855 -15.85 43.05 72.96
C PRO A 855 -15.55 42.18 71.72
N GLU A 856 -15.91 42.66 70.54
CA GLU A 856 -15.48 42.02 69.29
C GLU A 856 -13.96 41.92 69.20
N GLY A 857 -13.45 40.83 68.62
CA GLY A 857 -12.02 40.58 68.51
C GLY A 857 -11.33 40.08 69.79
N SER A 858 -12.08 39.72 70.84
CA SER A 858 -11.50 39.27 72.12
C SER A 858 -10.67 37.99 71.98
N THR A 859 -9.46 38.00 72.55
CA THR A 859 -8.51 36.87 72.55
C THR A 859 -8.60 36.01 73.82
N SER A 860 -9.28 36.50 74.87
CA SER A 860 -9.35 35.85 76.19
C SER A 860 -10.77 35.77 76.73
N SER A 861 -11.09 34.66 77.39
CA SER A 861 -12.36 34.46 78.13
C SER A 861 -12.57 35.44 79.30
N ARG A 862 -11.58 36.29 79.59
CA ARG A 862 -11.58 37.30 80.66
C ARG A 862 -11.15 38.69 80.15
N GLN A 863 -11.43 39.01 78.89
CA GLN A 863 -10.88 40.19 78.20
C GLN A 863 -11.01 41.51 78.98
N ARG A 864 -12.17 41.76 79.61
CA ARG A 864 -12.43 42.95 80.45
C ARG A 864 -13.31 42.60 81.65
N GLU A 865 -12.99 43.16 82.82
CA GLU A 865 -13.83 43.02 84.02
C GLU A 865 -15.12 43.84 83.92
N CYS A 866 -16.19 43.38 84.57
CA CYS A 866 -17.51 43.98 84.41
C CYS A 866 -17.65 45.42 84.95
N GLY A 867 -16.96 45.74 86.05
CA GLY A 867 -17.12 46.99 86.78
C GLY A 867 -17.94 46.84 88.07
N GLY A 868 -18.26 47.98 88.69
CA GLY A 868 -18.74 48.08 90.07
C GLY A 868 -20.22 47.77 90.31
N ASP A 869 -20.70 48.13 91.50
CA ASP A 869 -21.96 47.69 92.11
C ASP A 869 -23.22 47.77 91.22
N ALA A 870 -23.34 48.77 90.34
CA ALA A 870 -24.51 48.95 89.47
C ALA A 870 -24.56 48.03 88.24
N LEU A 871 -23.53 47.20 88.01
CA LEU A 871 -23.34 46.40 86.79
C LEU A 871 -23.30 44.88 87.06
N ILE A 872 -23.75 44.09 86.08
CA ILE A 872 -23.55 42.63 86.03
C ILE A 872 -23.15 42.15 84.63
N CYS A 873 -22.28 41.13 84.58
CA CYS A 873 -21.85 40.47 83.37
C CYS A 873 -22.05 38.96 83.51
N ARG A 874 -22.94 38.41 82.70
CA ARG A 874 -23.26 36.97 82.70
C ARG A 874 -22.31 36.25 81.73
N SER A 875 -22.26 34.92 81.77
CA SER A 875 -21.43 34.16 80.82
C SER A 875 -21.86 34.48 79.39
N GLY A 876 -20.94 34.97 78.56
CA GLY A 876 -21.23 35.47 77.21
C GLY A 876 -21.66 36.95 77.10
N SER A 877 -21.49 37.77 78.14
CA SER A 877 -21.78 39.22 78.07
C SER A 877 -20.89 39.93 77.03
N PRO A 878 -21.47 40.64 76.02
CA PRO A 878 -20.71 41.49 75.10
C PRO A 878 -20.30 42.82 75.73
N GLN A 879 -21.10 43.30 76.69
CA GLN A 879 -20.89 44.52 77.46
C GLN A 879 -21.53 44.38 78.87
N PRO A 880 -21.17 45.24 79.84
CA PRO A 880 -21.84 45.29 81.14
C PRO A 880 -23.32 45.66 81.04
N VAL A 881 -24.15 45.06 81.91
CA VAL A 881 -25.60 45.32 81.96
C VAL A 881 -25.96 45.99 83.29
N LEU A 882 -26.72 47.09 83.22
CA LEU A 882 -27.21 47.82 84.38
C LEU A 882 -28.26 47.02 85.17
N ILE A 883 -28.21 47.11 86.49
CA ILE A 883 -29.13 46.43 87.41
C ILE A 883 -30.41 47.25 87.59
N PRO A 884 -31.61 46.65 87.50
CA PRO A 884 -32.86 47.33 87.82
C PRO A 884 -32.94 47.83 89.27
N LEU A 885 -33.63 48.95 89.48
CA LEU A 885 -33.97 49.44 90.82
C LEU A 885 -34.71 48.37 91.63
N GLY A 886 -34.46 48.32 92.94
CA GLY A 886 -34.99 47.28 93.82
C GLY A 886 -34.15 45.99 93.86
N TYR A 887 -33.06 45.90 93.08
CA TYR A 887 -32.12 44.77 93.10
C TYR A 887 -30.71 45.21 93.53
N TYR A 888 -29.96 44.25 94.09
CA TYR A 888 -28.54 44.39 94.41
C TYR A 888 -27.71 43.30 93.72
N SER A 889 -26.44 43.58 93.41
CA SER A 889 -25.54 42.64 92.72
C SER A 889 -24.75 41.74 93.66
N ILE A 890 -24.30 40.61 93.10
CA ILE A 890 -23.39 39.65 93.72
C ILE A 890 -22.30 39.29 92.69
N GLY A 891 -21.06 39.21 93.16
CA GLY A 891 -19.86 38.90 92.38
C GLY A 891 -18.85 38.09 93.19
N ILE A 892 -17.71 37.73 92.57
CA ILE A 892 -16.57 37.13 93.27
C ILE A 892 -15.73 38.24 93.93
N ALA A 893 -15.48 39.33 93.19
CA ALA A 893 -14.90 40.57 93.67
C ALA A 893 -15.78 41.76 93.24
N ASN A 894 -15.46 42.97 93.71
CA ASN A 894 -16.30 44.14 93.46
C ASN A 894 -16.42 44.52 91.97
N THR A 895 -15.44 44.14 91.15
CA THR A 895 -15.38 44.39 89.69
C THR A 895 -15.93 43.23 88.84
N THR A 896 -16.19 42.06 89.44
CA THR A 896 -16.56 40.81 88.75
C THR A 896 -17.96 40.34 89.15
N ARG A 897 -18.92 41.27 89.10
CA ARG A 897 -20.34 41.06 89.43
C ARG A 897 -21.07 40.37 88.27
N PHE A 898 -21.86 39.35 88.58
CA PHE A 898 -22.48 38.47 87.57
C PHE A 898 -23.91 38.02 87.90
N PHE A 899 -24.38 38.27 89.11
CA PHE A 899 -25.70 37.85 89.59
C PHE A 899 -26.41 39.01 90.31
N GLN A 900 -27.73 38.94 90.43
CA GLN A 900 -28.57 39.96 91.09
C GLN A 900 -29.61 39.28 91.99
N ARG A 901 -29.97 39.91 93.10
CA ARG A 901 -31.11 39.51 93.96
C ARG A 901 -32.00 40.72 94.24
N PRO A 902 -33.33 40.56 94.35
CA PRO A 902 -34.21 41.63 94.82
C PRO A 902 -33.91 41.95 96.29
N CYS A 903 -34.19 43.18 96.71
CA CYS A 903 -34.13 43.54 98.14
C CYS A 903 -35.14 42.71 98.95
N GLU A 904 -34.74 42.32 100.15
CA GLU A 904 -35.57 41.61 101.13
C GLU A 904 -36.39 42.61 101.97
N PRO A 905 -37.55 42.23 102.56
CA PRO A 905 -38.31 43.11 103.45
C PRO A 905 -37.45 43.73 104.56
N GLY A 906 -37.78 44.97 104.94
CA GLY A 906 -36.97 45.81 105.84
C GLY A 906 -35.80 46.54 105.15
N TYR A 907 -35.54 46.28 103.86
CA TYR A 907 -34.46 46.90 103.09
C TYR A 907 -34.96 47.52 101.78
N PHE A 908 -34.24 48.52 101.27
CA PHE A 908 -34.40 49.06 99.92
C PHE A 908 -33.07 49.02 99.14
N CYS A 909 -33.15 48.84 97.83
CA CYS A 909 -32.01 48.61 96.95
C CYS A 909 -31.96 49.64 95.82
N THR A 910 -30.87 50.39 95.73
CA THR A 910 -30.63 51.39 94.70
C THR A 910 -29.18 51.33 94.21
N ASN A 911 -28.95 51.62 92.93
CA ASN A 911 -27.65 51.54 92.25
C ASN A 911 -26.88 50.22 92.49
N GLY A 912 -27.60 49.10 92.67
CA GLY A 912 -27.01 47.78 92.93
C GLY A 912 -26.60 47.51 94.38
N ILE A 913 -26.88 48.42 95.33
CA ILE A 913 -26.50 48.34 96.75
C ILE A 913 -27.76 48.22 97.64
N LYS A 914 -27.67 47.44 98.72
CA LYS A 914 -28.75 47.16 99.69
C LYS A 914 -28.61 48.02 100.97
N TYR A 915 -29.69 48.73 101.35
CA TYR A 915 -29.77 49.63 102.51
C TYR A 915 -30.96 49.27 103.42
N GLN A 916 -30.90 49.55 104.72
CA GLN A 916 -32.05 49.38 105.63
C GLN A 916 -33.07 50.52 105.49
N CYS A 917 -34.35 50.25 105.75
CA CYS A 917 -35.39 51.28 105.82
C CYS A 917 -35.11 52.28 106.97
N PRO A 918 -35.20 53.60 106.75
CA PRO A 918 -34.95 54.62 107.78
C PRO A 918 -35.91 54.54 108.98
N ALA A 919 -35.46 55.02 110.15
CA ALA A 919 -36.28 55.10 111.35
C ALA A 919 -37.58 55.90 111.09
N GLY A 920 -38.70 55.39 111.62
CA GLY A 920 -40.05 55.94 111.39
C GLY A 920 -40.71 55.42 110.10
N THR A 921 -40.02 54.59 109.31
CA THR A 921 -40.56 53.88 108.14
C THR A 921 -40.47 52.37 108.32
N TYR A 922 -41.20 51.61 107.49
CA TYR A 922 -41.15 50.15 107.46
C TYR A 922 -41.10 49.63 106.03
N GLY A 923 -40.55 48.42 105.83
CA GLY A 923 -40.51 47.74 104.53
C GLY A 923 -41.18 46.37 104.57
N ALA A 924 -42.44 46.29 104.14
CA ALA A 924 -43.23 45.06 104.17
C ALA A 924 -43.02 44.15 102.95
N SER A 925 -42.56 44.70 101.82
CA SER A 925 -42.40 43.99 100.56
C SER A 925 -40.94 43.84 100.13
N SER A 926 -40.64 42.80 99.34
CA SER A 926 -39.37 42.70 98.61
C SER A 926 -39.31 43.69 97.44
N GLY A 927 -38.10 43.96 96.95
CA GLY A 927 -37.87 44.78 95.74
C GLY A 927 -38.05 46.30 95.94
N LEU A 928 -38.14 46.77 97.18
CA LEU A 928 -38.20 48.21 97.48
C LEU A 928 -36.96 48.93 96.94
N ALA A 929 -37.14 50.11 96.34
CA ALA A 929 -36.09 50.86 95.66
C ALA A 929 -35.76 52.23 96.30
N THR A 930 -36.55 52.68 97.28
CA THR A 930 -36.46 54.06 97.82
C THR A 930 -36.41 54.08 99.35
N PRO A 931 -35.80 55.10 99.97
CA PRO A 931 -35.76 55.27 101.43
C PRO A 931 -37.12 55.60 102.05
N ARG A 932 -38.21 55.68 101.27
CA ARG A 932 -39.59 55.75 101.81
C ARG A 932 -40.15 54.36 102.15
N CYS A 933 -39.48 53.30 101.69
CA CYS A 933 -39.89 51.89 101.83
C CYS A 933 -41.39 51.68 101.54
N SER A 934 -42.14 51.01 102.42
CA SER A 934 -43.58 50.77 102.25
C SER A 934 -44.47 51.85 102.87
N GLY A 935 -43.91 52.74 103.71
CA GLY A 935 -44.65 53.83 104.35
C GLY A 935 -44.08 54.24 105.71
N GLN A 936 -44.78 55.17 106.37
CA GLN A 936 -44.48 55.62 107.72
C GLN A 936 -45.08 54.69 108.79
N CYS A 937 -44.56 54.76 110.02
CA CYS A 937 -45.12 54.03 111.16
C CYS A 937 -46.49 54.58 111.56
N ALA A 938 -47.44 53.72 111.93
CA ALA A 938 -48.77 54.13 112.35
C ALA A 938 -48.75 54.90 113.68
N ALA A 939 -49.67 55.85 113.86
CA ALA A 939 -49.89 56.50 115.15
C ALA A 939 -50.24 55.47 116.23
N GLY A 940 -49.76 55.71 117.46
CA GLY A 940 -49.82 54.74 118.56
C GLY A 940 -48.72 53.67 118.53
N TYR A 941 -47.81 53.70 117.54
CA TYR A 941 -46.69 52.76 117.38
C TYR A 941 -45.40 53.52 117.03
N TYR A 942 -44.25 52.83 117.12
CA TYR A 942 -42.96 53.33 116.67
C TYR A 942 -42.16 52.28 115.89
N CYS A 943 -41.40 52.75 114.88
CA CYS A 943 -40.73 51.89 113.90
C CYS A 943 -39.21 52.14 113.94
N PRO A 944 -38.44 51.30 114.65
CA PRO A 944 -37.01 51.46 114.76
C PRO A 944 -36.26 51.09 113.47
N SER A 945 -35.02 51.54 113.40
CA SER A 945 -34.01 51.22 112.39
C SER A 945 -32.63 51.14 113.04
N TYR A 946 -31.57 50.97 112.24
CA TYR A 946 -30.17 50.83 112.68
C TYR A 946 -29.83 51.81 113.83
N PRO A 947 -29.26 51.34 114.96
CA PRO A 947 -28.66 50.02 115.18
C PRO A 947 -29.63 48.86 115.50
N GLU A 948 -30.94 49.10 115.59
CA GLU A 948 -31.92 48.04 115.78
C GLU A 948 -32.22 47.25 114.48
N LEU A 949 -32.98 46.15 114.60
CA LEU A 949 -33.50 45.39 113.46
C LEU A 949 -34.43 46.25 112.59
N PRO A 950 -34.43 46.07 111.26
CA PRO A 950 -35.25 46.88 110.36
C PRO A 950 -36.74 46.59 110.54
N SER A 951 -37.54 47.64 110.62
CA SER A 951 -39.01 47.54 110.71
C SER A 951 -39.63 46.94 109.44
N VAL A 952 -40.42 45.87 109.60
CA VAL A 952 -41.15 45.21 108.51
C VAL A 952 -42.66 45.44 108.56
N SER A 953 -43.16 46.04 109.64
CA SER A 953 -44.58 46.37 109.87
C SER A 953 -44.76 47.83 110.26
N SER A 954 -45.88 48.44 109.88
CA SER A 954 -46.28 49.79 110.34
C SER A 954 -46.64 49.85 111.83
N ARG A 955 -46.74 48.69 112.50
CA ARG A 955 -47.06 48.54 113.93
C ARG A 955 -45.94 47.79 114.67
N GLN A 956 -44.68 48.16 114.41
CA GLN A 956 -43.51 47.34 114.80
C GLN A 956 -43.30 47.24 116.32
N LYS A 957 -43.55 48.32 117.07
CA LYS A 957 -43.56 48.39 118.55
C LYS A 957 -44.67 49.32 119.04
N GLU A 958 -45.36 48.96 120.11
CA GLU A 958 -46.45 49.76 120.72
C GLU A 958 -45.93 51.00 121.46
N CYS A 959 -46.73 52.06 121.53
CA CYS A 959 -46.43 53.21 122.40
C CYS A 959 -46.67 52.90 123.88
N GLY A 960 -45.94 53.59 124.78
CA GLY A 960 -45.98 53.35 126.22
C GLY A 960 -47.21 53.92 126.96
N ASN A 961 -47.05 54.09 128.28
CA ASN A 961 -48.12 54.55 129.18
C ASN A 961 -48.43 56.06 129.02
N ALA A 962 -49.38 56.57 129.82
CA ALA A 962 -49.86 57.96 129.81
C ALA A 962 -48.81 59.07 129.98
N SER A 963 -47.54 58.74 130.29
CA SER A 963 -46.43 59.71 130.28
C SER A 963 -45.84 59.97 128.89
N VAL A 964 -46.17 59.15 127.89
CA VAL A 964 -45.69 59.25 126.51
C VAL A 964 -46.82 59.21 125.48
N TYR A 965 -46.53 59.64 124.25
CA TYR A 965 -47.40 59.50 123.07
C TYR A 965 -46.56 59.29 121.79
N CYS A 966 -47.16 58.67 120.77
CA CYS A 966 -46.53 58.34 119.50
C CYS A 966 -47.41 58.79 118.33
N PRO A 967 -47.14 59.96 117.71
CA PRO A 967 -47.78 60.33 116.46
C PRO A 967 -47.28 59.47 115.29
N GLU A 968 -47.91 59.60 114.13
CA GLU A 968 -47.47 58.93 112.90
C GLU A 968 -46.00 59.24 112.57
N GLY A 969 -45.28 58.25 112.03
CA GLY A 969 -43.86 58.36 111.70
C GLY A 969 -42.90 58.37 112.90
N THR A 970 -43.34 58.00 114.10
CA THR A 970 -42.44 57.92 115.27
C THR A 970 -41.32 56.89 115.04
N GLY A 971 -40.07 57.34 115.21
CA GLY A 971 -38.85 56.60 114.89
C GLY A 971 -38.40 55.62 115.97
N ASN A 972 -37.17 55.76 116.46
CA ASN A 972 -36.60 54.83 117.44
C ASN A 972 -37.18 54.96 118.87
N THR A 973 -37.86 56.06 119.21
CA THR A 973 -38.32 56.35 120.59
C THR A 973 -39.65 57.13 120.65
N PRO A 974 -40.56 56.82 121.60
CA PRO A 974 -41.75 57.65 121.93
C PRO A 974 -41.45 59.09 122.37
N LYS A 975 -42.47 59.97 122.37
CA LYS A 975 -42.40 61.37 122.85
C LYS A 975 -43.06 61.52 124.23
N LEU A 976 -42.65 62.49 125.05
CA LEU A 976 -43.18 62.73 126.40
C LEU A 976 -44.39 63.69 126.44
N VAL A 977 -45.29 63.50 127.40
CA VAL A 977 -46.51 64.31 127.61
C VAL A 977 -46.24 65.54 128.50
N PRO A 978 -46.63 66.78 128.10
CA PRO A 978 -46.41 67.99 128.90
C PRO A 978 -47.27 68.11 130.18
N SER A 979 -46.80 68.92 131.14
CA SER A 979 -47.59 69.34 132.31
C SER A 979 -48.79 70.22 131.92
N GLY A 980 -49.93 70.10 132.60
CA GLY A 980 -51.18 70.78 132.24
C GLY A 980 -51.96 70.11 131.10
N TYR A 981 -51.38 69.06 130.50
CA TYR A 981 -52.01 68.22 129.47
C TYR A 981 -52.25 66.80 129.99
N PHE A 982 -53.18 66.09 129.36
CA PHE A 982 -53.41 64.66 129.54
C PHE A 982 -53.23 63.90 128.22
N SER A 983 -52.89 62.62 128.28
CA SER A 983 -52.61 61.79 127.10
C SER A 983 -53.91 61.27 126.47
N VAL A 984 -54.07 61.36 125.15
CA VAL A 984 -55.22 60.79 124.44
C VAL A 984 -54.90 59.47 123.75
N LEU A 985 -55.75 58.49 124.06
CA LEU A 985 -55.76 57.14 123.52
C LEU A 985 -56.29 57.09 122.09
N THR A 986 -55.96 56.01 121.38
CA THR A 986 -56.39 55.70 120.01
C THR A 986 -57.87 55.27 119.91
N GLY A 987 -58.79 56.13 120.37
CA GLY A 987 -60.23 56.00 120.14
C GLY A 987 -61.11 56.10 121.40
N GLY A 988 -62.38 56.43 121.17
CA GLY A 988 -63.47 56.24 122.14
C GLY A 988 -63.93 54.77 122.19
N PRO A 989 -65.07 54.46 122.85
CA PRO A 989 -65.52 53.08 123.03
C PRO A 989 -65.80 52.38 121.70
N VAL A 990 -65.01 51.34 121.42
CA VAL A 990 -65.19 50.35 120.36
C VAL A 990 -64.93 48.99 121.00
N ASP A 991 -65.88 48.06 120.93
CA ASP A 991 -65.93 46.87 121.80
C ASP A 991 -64.91 45.76 121.48
N ASP A 992 -64.00 45.97 120.53
CA ASP A 992 -62.91 45.03 120.22
C ASP A 992 -61.70 45.26 121.13
N GLY A 993 -61.66 44.53 122.26
CA GLY A 993 -60.66 44.66 123.33
C GLY A 993 -59.21 44.40 122.92
N ARG A 994 -58.53 45.42 122.38
CA ARG A 994 -57.07 45.51 122.24
C ARG A 994 -56.58 46.83 122.81
N ASN A 995 -55.37 46.82 123.38
CA ASN A 995 -54.77 47.95 124.06
C ASN A 995 -54.82 49.22 123.20
N ALA A 996 -55.62 50.21 123.60
CA ALA A 996 -55.52 51.55 123.04
C ALA A 996 -54.17 52.14 123.49
N THR A 997 -53.35 52.57 122.53
CA THR A 997 -52.05 53.19 122.78
C THR A 997 -52.15 54.70 122.64
N GLN A 998 -51.21 55.42 123.27
CA GLN A 998 -51.23 56.88 123.34
C GLN A 998 -50.82 57.51 122.00
N SER A 999 -51.77 58.17 121.32
CA SER A 999 -51.57 58.81 120.02
C SER A 999 -51.27 60.32 120.10
N GLY A 1000 -51.74 61.00 121.15
CA GLY A 1000 -51.65 62.46 121.26
C GLY A 1000 -51.81 62.98 122.69
N VAL A 1001 -52.07 64.29 122.81
CA VAL A 1001 -52.29 64.99 124.09
C VAL A 1001 -53.36 66.08 123.96
N GLU A 1002 -54.11 66.34 125.04
CA GLU A 1002 -55.13 67.40 125.17
C GLU A 1002 -54.92 68.24 126.44
N ILE A 1003 -55.40 69.48 126.45
CA ILE A 1003 -55.26 70.42 127.58
C ILE A 1003 -56.29 70.14 128.69
N CYS A 1004 -55.96 70.45 129.95
CA CYS A 1004 -56.91 70.25 131.06
C CYS A 1004 -58.11 71.23 131.03
N PRO A 1005 -59.36 70.76 131.15
CA PRO A 1005 -60.54 71.63 131.17
C PRO A 1005 -60.81 72.27 132.55
N ARG A 1006 -61.63 73.33 132.55
CA ARG A 1006 -62.14 74.01 133.76
C ARG A 1006 -62.78 73.06 134.77
N GLY A 1007 -62.58 73.33 136.06
CA GLY A 1007 -62.98 72.45 137.18
C GLY A 1007 -62.06 71.24 137.41
N PHE A 1008 -61.00 71.08 136.61
CA PHE A 1008 -59.99 70.02 136.72
C PHE A 1008 -58.57 70.59 136.71
N TYR A 1009 -57.59 69.78 137.13
CA TYR A 1009 -56.16 70.01 136.93
C TYR A 1009 -55.46 68.74 136.44
N CYS A 1010 -54.39 68.87 135.65
CA CYS A 1010 -53.72 67.76 134.96
C CYS A 1010 -52.24 67.65 135.29
N ARG A 1011 -51.79 66.44 135.65
CA ARG A 1011 -50.42 66.13 136.05
C ARG A 1011 -50.04 64.72 135.57
N GLN A 1012 -48.81 64.54 135.08
CA GLN A 1012 -48.30 63.23 134.60
C GLN A 1012 -49.20 62.55 133.55
N GLY A 1013 -49.86 63.32 132.69
CA GLY A 1013 -50.77 62.81 131.67
C GLY A 1013 -52.19 62.46 132.15
N ILE A 1014 -52.55 62.76 133.41
CA ILE A 1014 -53.81 62.36 134.05
C ILE A 1014 -54.61 63.60 134.49
N ARG A 1015 -55.95 63.56 134.33
CA ARG A 1015 -56.92 64.64 134.67
C ARG A 1015 -57.62 64.38 136.02
N ILE A 1016 -57.65 65.37 136.91
CA ILE A 1016 -58.13 65.27 138.31
C ILE A 1016 -59.07 66.45 138.64
N ARG A 1017 -60.11 66.28 139.48
CA ARG A 1017 -61.07 67.35 139.84
C ARG A 1017 -60.52 68.35 140.88
N CYS A 1018 -61.00 69.60 140.86
CA CYS A 1018 -60.75 70.57 141.94
C CYS A 1018 -61.46 70.18 143.26
N PRO A 1019 -60.80 70.34 144.43
CA PRO A 1019 -61.34 69.96 145.73
C PRO A 1019 -62.39 70.94 146.28
N GLU A 1020 -63.12 70.53 147.32
CA GLU A 1020 -64.05 71.40 148.07
C GLU A 1020 -63.36 72.61 148.70
N GLY A 1021 -64.11 73.68 148.90
CA GLY A 1021 -63.61 74.96 149.39
C GLY A 1021 -62.82 75.78 148.35
N THR A 1022 -62.50 75.20 147.19
CA THR A 1022 -61.84 75.89 146.06
C THR A 1022 -62.71 75.89 144.80
N TYR A 1023 -62.32 76.70 143.81
CA TYR A 1023 -62.94 76.71 142.49
C TYR A 1023 -61.88 76.71 141.37
N GLY A 1024 -62.24 76.26 140.17
CA GLY A 1024 -61.36 76.16 139.01
C GLY A 1024 -61.96 76.80 137.76
N ASN A 1025 -61.69 78.09 137.57
CA ASN A 1025 -62.22 78.91 136.46
C ASN A 1025 -61.25 79.07 135.27
N GLU A 1026 -60.17 78.29 135.18
CA GLU A 1026 -59.19 78.32 134.09
C GLU A 1026 -58.92 76.92 133.51
N GLU A 1027 -58.34 76.88 132.31
CA GLU A 1027 -57.88 75.65 131.63
C GLU A 1027 -56.36 75.51 131.76
N GLY A 1028 -55.82 74.31 131.53
CA GLY A 1028 -54.40 74.02 131.67
C GLY A 1028 -53.87 73.98 133.12
N LEU A 1029 -54.76 74.13 134.11
CA LEU A 1029 -54.45 73.98 135.54
C LEU A 1029 -53.69 72.66 135.78
N SER A 1030 -52.69 72.69 136.66
CA SER A 1030 -51.82 71.53 136.95
C SER A 1030 -51.58 71.26 138.45
N ALA A 1031 -52.24 72.03 139.33
CA ALA A 1031 -52.12 71.93 140.78
C ALA A 1031 -53.51 71.91 141.47
N ALA A 1032 -53.60 71.20 142.60
CA ALA A 1032 -54.85 70.97 143.33
C ALA A 1032 -55.46 72.21 144.01
N ALA A 1033 -54.75 73.34 144.06
CA ALA A 1033 -55.31 74.61 144.51
C ALA A 1033 -56.30 75.22 143.50
N CYS A 1034 -56.27 74.75 142.25
CA CYS A 1034 -57.03 75.31 141.13
C CYS A 1034 -56.88 76.84 141.04
N SER A 1035 -57.98 77.60 140.97
CA SER A 1035 -57.95 79.06 140.82
C SER A 1035 -57.99 79.82 142.15
N GLY A 1036 -58.40 79.17 143.25
CA GLY A 1036 -58.42 79.79 144.58
C GLY A 1036 -59.57 79.35 145.48
N TRP A 1037 -59.59 79.90 146.70
CA TRP A 1037 -60.55 79.60 147.76
C TRP A 1037 -61.88 80.35 147.61
N CYS A 1038 -62.97 79.76 148.08
CA CYS A 1038 -64.30 80.36 148.10
C CYS A 1038 -64.37 81.65 148.96
N PRO A 1039 -64.93 82.77 148.49
CA PRO A 1039 -65.12 83.98 149.30
C PRO A 1039 -66.14 83.83 150.44
N ALA A 1040 -66.09 84.70 151.44
CA ALA A 1040 -67.08 84.74 152.52
C ALA A 1040 -68.46 85.18 151.99
N GLY A 1041 -69.54 84.67 152.60
CA GLY A 1041 -70.92 84.79 152.09
C GLY A 1041 -71.30 83.82 150.97
N PHE A 1042 -70.33 83.03 150.48
CA PHE A 1042 -70.51 81.99 149.45
C PHE A 1042 -69.95 80.64 149.93
N PHE A 1043 -70.31 79.54 149.25
CA PHE A 1043 -69.80 78.20 149.54
C PHE A 1043 -69.43 77.39 148.28
N CYS A 1044 -68.43 76.50 148.36
CA CYS A 1044 -67.88 75.80 147.18
C CYS A 1044 -67.75 74.28 147.36
N PRO A 1045 -68.61 73.45 146.72
CA PRO A 1045 -68.42 71.99 146.62
C PRO A 1045 -67.37 71.58 145.56
N PHE A 1046 -67.11 70.26 145.42
CA PHE A 1046 -66.16 69.71 144.44
C PHE A 1046 -66.38 70.22 143.01
N ALA A 1047 -65.29 70.46 142.28
CA ALA A 1047 -65.28 70.92 140.88
C ALA A 1047 -66.11 72.19 140.60
N THR A 1048 -66.34 73.04 141.60
CA THR A 1048 -66.94 74.37 141.41
C THR A 1048 -66.15 75.16 140.37
N THR A 1049 -66.82 75.68 139.34
CA THR A 1049 -66.20 76.49 138.26
C THR A 1049 -66.30 77.99 138.53
N ASP A 1050 -67.34 78.43 139.23
CA ASP A 1050 -67.55 79.80 139.71
C ASP A 1050 -68.27 79.77 141.06
N TYR A 1051 -67.74 80.46 142.07
CA TYR A 1051 -68.27 80.50 143.43
C TYR A 1051 -69.58 81.31 143.55
N ARG A 1052 -69.86 82.20 142.59
CA ARG A 1052 -70.92 83.22 142.69
C ARG A 1052 -72.34 82.65 142.73
N TRP A 1053 -72.52 81.43 142.27
CA TRP A 1053 -73.82 80.74 142.20
C TRP A 1053 -74.31 80.23 143.56
N ASN A 1054 -73.44 80.21 144.57
CA ASN A 1054 -73.67 79.53 145.85
C ASN A 1054 -73.65 80.53 147.02
N ALA A 1055 -74.53 81.52 147.01
CA ALA A 1055 -74.64 82.52 148.09
C ALA A 1055 -75.49 82.01 149.27
N CYS A 1056 -75.22 82.50 150.49
CA CYS A 1056 -76.01 82.14 151.68
C CYS A 1056 -77.38 82.84 151.74
N PRO A 1057 -78.46 82.14 152.16
CA PRO A 1057 -79.80 82.71 152.30
C PRO A 1057 -79.94 83.58 153.58
N SER A 1058 -80.93 84.49 153.57
CA SER A 1058 -81.26 85.37 154.69
C SER A 1058 -81.50 84.62 155.99
N GLY A 1059 -81.00 85.17 157.10
CA GLY A 1059 -80.95 84.49 158.40
C GLY A 1059 -79.68 83.66 158.64
N THR A 1060 -78.86 83.45 157.61
CA THR A 1060 -77.61 82.67 157.69
C THR A 1060 -76.36 83.44 157.22
N TYR A 1061 -75.16 82.94 157.56
CA TYR A 1061 -73.87 83.47 157.11
C TYR A 1061 -72.84 82.36 156.83
N ALA A 1062 -71.77 82.68 156.09
CA ALA A 1062 -70.61 81.79 155.88
C ALA A 1062 -69.28 82.56 155.81
N THR A 1063 -68.18 81.89 156.19
CA THR A 1063 -66.82 82.43 156.18
C THR A 1063 -66.05 82.07 154.89
N ARG A 1064 -64.87 82.68 154.67
CA ARG A 1064 -64.01 82.36 153.52
C ARG A 1064 -63.56 80.89 153.60
N GLY A 1065 -63.66 80.18 152.48
CA GLY A 1065 -63.31 78.76 152.35
C GLY A 1065 -64.40 77.79 152.79
N ALA A 1066 -65.60 78.28 153.14
CA ALA A 1066 -66.72 77.44 153.57
C ALA A 1066 -67.30 76.58 152.44
N SER A 1067 -67.93 75.47 152.84
CA SER A 1067 -68.76 74.59 151.99
C SER A 1067 -70.25 74.59 152.36
N VAL A 1068 -70.66 75.28 153.45
CA VAL A 1068 -72.06 75.41 153.95
C VAL A 1068 -72.25 76.73 154.74
N CYS A 1069 -73.49 77.17 155.00
CA CYS A 1069 -73.90 78.38 155.77
C CYS A 1069 -74.50 78.05 157.16
N ILE A 1070 -74.69 79.05 158.05
CA ILE A 1070 -75.00 78.90 159.51
C ILE A 1070 -75.95 80.02 160.04
N ASP A 1071 -76.92 79.72 160.93
CA ASP A 1071 -78.03 80.61 161.42
C ASP A 1071 -77.72 81.67 162.54
N CYS A 1072 -78.72 82.52 162.90
CA CYS A 1072 -78.68 83.63 163.89
C CYS A 1072 -79.63 83.48 165.14
N PRO A 1073 -79.38 84.21 166.28
CA PRO A 1073 -80.15 84.15 167.55
C PRO A 1073 -81.14 85.32 167.82
N ALA A 1074 -81.90 85.32 168.94
CA ALA A 1074 -83.06 86.21 169.21
C ALA A 1074 -83.09 86.95 170.59
N SER A 1075 -84.02 87.92 170.75
CA SER A 1075 -84.15 88.89 171.88
C SER A 1075 -85.61 89.08 172.38
N THR A 1076 -85.84 89.75 173.52
CA THR A 1076 -87.14 89.76 174.27
C THR A 1076 -87.70 91.12 174.75
N GLN A 1077 -87.12 92.27 174.40
CA GLN A 1077 -87.69 93.60 174.78
C GLN A 1077 -88.71 94.13 173.76
N SER A 1078 -89.72 94.88 174.21
CA SER A 1078 -90.75 95.49 173.34
C SER A 1078 -90.31 96.84 172.74
N ARG A 1079 -90.83 97.15 171.55
CA ARG A 1079 -90.35 98.22 170.67
C ARG A 1079 -90.60 99.63 171.22
N GLU A 1080 -91.74 99.86 171.86
CA GLU A 1080 -92.12 101.16 172.42
C GLU A 1080 -91.15 101.60 173.52
N ALA A 1081 -90.78 100.69 174.42
CA ALA A 1081 -89.89 100.96 175.54
C ALA A 1081 -88.47 101.36 175.09
N VAL A 1082 -87.99 100.78 173.98
CA VAL A 1082 -86.71 101.15 173.36
C VAL A 1082 -86.77 102.58 172.80
N LEU A 1083 -87.85 102.92 172.10
CA LEU A 1083 -87.98 104.18 171.36
C LEU A 1083 -88.13 105.43 172.24
N GLU A 1084 -88.72 105.34 173.43
CA GLU A 1084 -88.90 106.51 174.30
C GLU A 1084 -87.57 107.07 174.82
N THR A 1085 -86.55 106.21 174.98
CA THR A 1085 -85.16 106.58 175.31
C THR A 1085 -84.51 107.54 174.31
N PHE A 1086 -84.95 107.56 173.05
CA PHE A 1086 -84.33 108.35 171.98
C PHE A 1086 -84.79 109.83 171.93
N ARG A 1087 -85.67 110.28 172.82
CA ARG A 1087 -86.25 111.64 172.79
C ARG A 1087 -85.53 112.71 173.62
N LEU A 1088 -84.49 112.36 174.39
CA LEU A 1088 -83.83 113.26 175.35
C LEU A 1088 -82.33 113.50 175.08
N LEU A 1089 -81.90 113.41 173.82
CA LEU A 1089 -80.54 113.76 173.39
C LEU A 1089 -80.59 114.79 172.24
N SER A 1090 -79.69 115.76 172.29
CA SER A 1090 -79.64 116.92 171.37
C SER A 1090 -79.04 116.60 169.99
N GLU A 1091 -79.30 117.46 169.01
CA GLU A 1091 -79.14 117.20 167.56
C GLU A 1091 -77.71 116.83 167.09
N ASP A 1092 -76.65 117.11 167.87
CA ASP A 1092 -75.25 116.89 167.48
C ASP A 1092 -74.72 115.43 167.57
N GLN A 1093 -75.55 114.43 167.89
CA GLN A 1093 -75.11 113.01 167.98
C GLN A 1093 -75.69 112.05 166.91
N ALA A 1094 -76.36 112.56 165.88
CA ALA A 1094 -77.11 111.75 164.90
C ALA A 1094 -76.27 111.04 163.81
N ALA A 1095 -74.99 110.70 164.05
CA ALA A 1095 -74.01 110.39 162.99
C ALA A 1095 -73.47 108.94 162.92
N ALA A 1096 -73.89 108.00 163.78
CA ALA A 1096 -73.36 106.63 163.77
C ALA A 1096 -74.40 105.54 164.16
N PRO A 1097 -74.69 104.54 163.30
CA PRO A 1097 -75.43 103.34 163.68
C PRO A 1097 -74.53 102.34 164.45
N PRO A 1098 -75.05 101.56 165.41
CA PRO A 1098 -74.24 100.92 166.46
C PRO A 1098 -73.69 99.51 166.14
N CYS A 1099 -73.69 99.03 164.89
CA CYS A 1099 -73.29 97.65 164.54
C CYS A 1099 -72.44 97.58 163.27
N THR A 1100 -71.37 96.77 163.30
CA THR A 1100 -70.31 96.76 162.27
C THR A 1100 -69.99 95.39 161.65
N THR A 1101 -70.54 94.29 162.17
CA THR A 1101 -70.49 92.98 161.48
C THR A 1101 -71.89 92.41 161.26
N HIS A 1102 -72.04 91.57 160.23
CA HIS A 1102 -73.33 90.95 159.88
C HIS A 1102 -73.89 90.04 161.01
N ARG A 1103 -73.02 89.56 161.90
CA ARG A 1103 -73.42 88.83 163.12
C ARG A 1103 -74.08 89.75 164.15
N ASP A 1104 -73.60 90.97 164.28
CA ASP A 1104 -74.11 91.96 165.23
C ASP A 1104 -75.40 92.61 164.71
N CYS A 1105 -75.45 92.90 163.40
CA CYS A 1105 -76.67 93.38 162.74
C CYS A 1105 -77.83 92.37 162.85
N CYS A 1106 -77.54 91.06 162.83
CA CYS A 1106 -78.53 89.99 163.00
C CYS A 1106 -79.30 90.04 164.33
N PHE A 1107 -78.84 90.80 165.33
CA PHE A 1107 -79.38 90.78 166.69
C PHE A 1107 -80.54 91.76 166.94
N PHE A 1108 -80.77 92.72 166.04
CA PHE A 1108 -81.71 93.84 166.24
C PHE A 1108 -83.01 93.78 165.42
N GLY A 1109 -83.10 92.88 164.43
CA GLY A 1109 -84.25 92.73 163.53
C GLY A 1109 -84.02 93.34 162.15
#